data_AF-A0A8S1GZ17-F1
#
_entry.id   AF-A0A8S1GZ17-F1
#
_cell.length_a   1.000
_cell.length_b   1.000
_cell.length_c   1.000
_cell.angle_alpha   90.00
_cell.angle_beta   90.00
_cell.angle_gamma   90.00
#
_symmetry.space_group_name_H-M   'P 1'
#
loop_
_entity.id
_entity.type
_entity.pdbx_description
1 polymer ?
#
loop_
_entity_poly.entity_id
_entity_poly.type
_entity_poly.pdbx_seq_one_letter_code
_entity_poly.pdbx_strand_id
1 'polypeptide(L)'
;MALNRGYEEEDGVSSSGLISVPSEPTIEDDLLIDEAPPEIWRVANGSTTQSPESLGHCHGWVDDSGVEEDLPQQVQMAIIVTALNKEKSSTAMSEPPEEEVDLKSRTYSWSSHCHEHIDPHEKHIKGRKAERVLWAVAALSAVFIAAEFAGGFFASSLAIMTDAGHMLSDLLSFLISIFAIRCARQPASKRLSFGYERAEVLGAMTSILILWVLTTVLVLLAIERIVNGNHVINADMMLITAGAGVLFNIVMGLVLHFGTGGHGHTHGGSHGHSHGGDAGKNVNVRAALIHVIGDLVQSIGVLAAALIIKFTGWTIADPICTFLFSLIVLFTTVTVLKDIFFVLMEATPSHFDLKAVKDALSELDGVKGVHDLHLWSIGMDKTAFSVHLALDSQDRAMETVAKARALIRMKFGVAVATVQVEPFDVGIDSCAELISDFIGKQAMKSVFSTLLVFFSMFATSSSSLSIFYIAKVPTDICTHIALIGSTFVGSSGQFVPPPSFVSTSFLSLKRRNSALKLLLCLTGPNPNFSLLVSSEETIERFVTDSHDFLTENELDGMDIDWEFPTWSADAQPTDKQRFSTLLRQLRSRYGKKLLLTVAVSGPPTITKLAYDVEALERYADLVNVMNYDFHIFSPKLPFVGFNAPLRHFRAEMSVLGLMNSEASMATYAKLGLSANKTLFGVPTYARGYRLLTRFLHRPFSPAVATDDRFTNYAAVCQLEKNRNYQKRWNSRAASPYLYGKDKLWLSYETMRSLSQKVRFARSLGVAGIMVYDIGSDDVGGECGLGPFPLLNSILNSTKTGQIL
;
A
#
# COMPACT_ATOMS: atom_id res chain seq x y z
N MET A 1 -17.66 -13.25 17.96
CA MET A 1 -17.76 -14.72 18.18
C MET A 1 -16.77 -15.14 19.27
N ALA A 2 -16.86 -14.55 20.48
CA ALA A 2 -15.84 -14.72 21.52
C ALA A 2 -16.30 -15.48 22.79
N LEU A 3 -17.60 -15.76 22.94
CA LEU A 3 -18.19 -16.20 24.23
C LEU A 3 -18.65 -17.67 24.31
N ASN A 4 -18.43 -18.53 23.31
CA ASN A 4 -19.12 -19.82 23.26
C ASN A 4 -18.28 -21.03 22.80
N ARG A 5 -17.21 -21.34 23.57
CA ARG A 5 -16.65 -22.71 23.71
C ARG A 5 -16.20 -22.92 25.16
N GLY A 6 -17.07 -23.54 25.96
CA GLY A 6 -16.69 -24.10 27.25
C GLY A 6 -15.80 -25.34 27.08
N TYR A 7 -15.13 -25.74 28.16
CA TYR A 7 -14.43 -27.02 28.23
C TYR A 7 -15.46 -28.15 28.34
N GLU A 8 -15.26 -29.24 27.58
CA GLU A 8 -15.82 -30.55 27.91
C GLU A 8 -14.82 -31.28 28.83
N GLU A 9 -15.33 -32.03 29.80
CA GLU A 9 -14.51 -32.70 30.83
C GLU A 9 -13.99 -34.06 30.32
N GLU A 10 -12.70 -34.34 30.51
CA GLU A 10 -12.11 -35.66 30.23
C GLU A 10 -12.41 -36.64 31.39
N ASP A 11 -13.49 -37.40 31.28
CA ASP A 11 -13.73 -38.60 32.09
C ASP A 11 -13.41 -39.86 31.27
N GLY A 12 -12.31 -40.55 31.60
CA GLY A 12 -11.72 -41.59 30.76
C GLY A 12 -12.01 -43.03 31.21
N VAL A 13 -12.60 -43.85 30.33
CA VAL A 13 -12.62 -45.32 30.45
C VAL A 13 -12.27 -45.99 29.13
N SER A 14 -11.44 -47.03 29.19
CA SER A 14 -10.99 -47.82 28.02
C SER A 14 -12.03 -48.84 27.55
N SER A 15 -12.17 -49.06 26.24
CA SER A 15 -12.10 -50.41 25.65
C SER A 15 -12.11 -50.41 24.11
N SER A 16 -11.76 -51.57 23.55
CA SER A 16 -11.61 -51.88 22.12
C SER A 16 -12.92 -51.85 21.32
N GLY A 17 -12.87 -51.32 20.09
CA GLY A 17 -13.91 -51.47 19.06
C GLY A 17 -13.30 -51.45 17.65
N LEU A 18 -13.83 -52.27 16.72
CA LEU A 18 -13.32 -52.47 15.36
C LEU A 18 -14.34 -52.02 14.30
N ILE A 19 -13.84 -51.46 13.19
CA ILE A 19 -14.47 -51.40 11.85
C ILE A 19 -15.80 -50.62 11.77
N SER A 20 -15.84 -49.50 11.03
CA SER A 20 -16.30 -49.53 9.63
C SER A 20 -16.13 -48.17 8.93
N VAL A 21 -16.04 -48.18 7.59
CA VAL A 21 -16.00 -47.00 6.71
C VAL A 21 -17.21 -47.01 5.79
N PRO A 22 -17.98 -45.91 5.69
CA PRO A 22 -18.94 -45.68 4.61
C PRO A 22 -18.34 -44.80 3.50
N SER A 23 -18.42 -45.34 2.29
CA SER A 23 -18.19 -44.75 0.96
C SER A 23 -18.50 -43.26 0.74
N GLU A 24 -17.65 -42.62 -0.07
CA GLU A 24 -17.98 -41.41 -0.85
C GLU A 24 -19.05 -41.70 -1.93
N PRO A 25 -19.83 -40.70 -2.35
CA PRO A 25 -20.50 -40.69 -3.64
C PRO A 25 -19.80 -39.75 -4.64
N THR A 26 -19.37 -40.29 -5.79
CA THR A 26 -18.93 -39.52 -6.97
C THR A 26 -20.11 -39.19 -7.89
N ILE A 27 -20.13 -37.97 -8.44
CA ILE A 27 -20.83 -37.51 -9.66
C ILE A 27 -20.16 -36.16 -9.97
N GLU A 28 -19.24 -36.13 -10.95
CA GLU A 28 -19.45 -35.87 -12.39
C GLU A 28 -19.63 -34.37 -12.69
N ASP A 29 -18.78 -33.87 -13.59
CA ASP A 29 -18.83 -32.49 -14.11
C ASP A 29 -20.02 -32.33 -15.06
N ASP A 30 -20.73 -31.21 -14.97
CA ASP A 30 -21.54 -30.73 -16.09
C ASP A 30 -21.46 -29.20 -16.23
N LEU A 31 -21.27 -28.74 -17.46
CA LEU A 31 -20.85 -27.37 -17.80
C LEU A 31 -22.03 -26.59 -18.38
N LEU A 32 -22.75 -25.85 -17.53
CA LEU A 32 -23.74 -24.86 -17.98
C LEU A 32 -23.40 -23.46 -17.47
N ILE A 33 -23.00 -22.63 -18.43
CA ILE A 33 -23.04 -21.17 -18.33
C ILE A 33 -24.48 -20.75 -18.61
N ASP A 34 -25.10 -20.03 -17.68
CA ASP A 34 -26.44 -19.47 -17.88
C ASP A 34 -26.41 -17.94 -17.76
N GLU A 35 -27.17 -17.26 -18.61
CA GLU A 35 -26.99 -15.83 -18.89
C GLU A 35 -27.85 -14.91 -18.00
N ALA A 36 -27.41 -13.66 -17.82
CA ALA A 36 -28.17 -12.64 -17.12
C ALA A 36 -29.23 -12.00 -18.04
N PRO A 37 -30.52 -11.92 -17.65
CA PRO A 37 -31.59 -11.42 -18.51
C PRO A 37 -31.59 -9.88 -18.64
N PRO A 38 -31.70 -9.32 -19.85
CA PRO A 38 -31.93 -7.89 -20.10
C PRO A 38 -33.44 -7.57 -20.29
N GLU A 39 -33.72 -6.31 -20.66
CA GLU A 39 -35.05 -5.71 -20.96
C GLU A 39 -35.95 -5.42 -19.72
N ILE A 40 -36.81 -4.38 -19.71
CA ILE A 40 -37.14 -3.36 -20.71
C ILE A 40 -37.54 -2.03 -20.04
N TRP A 41 -37.34 -0.88 -20.70
CA TRP A 41 -38.36 0.19 -20.84
C TRP A 41 -38.06 1.09 -22.05
N ARG A 42 -39.12 1.45 -22.76
CA ARG A 42 -39.20 2.19 -24.04
C ARG A 42 -39.55 3.69 -23.77
N VAL A 43 -39.51 4.68 -24.68
CA VAL A 43 -39.08 4.88 -26.10
C VAL A 43 -39.03 6.40 -26.36
N ALA A 44 -38.20 6.89 -27.30
CA ALA A 44 -38.51 8.10 -28.10
C ALA A 44 -37.62 8.19 -29.37
N ASN A 45 -38.24 8.37 -30.54
CA ASN A 45 -37.58 8.31 -31.85
C ASN A 45 -36.73 9.54 -32.22
N GLY A 46 -35.68 9.34 -33.02
CA GLY A 46 -34.99 10.37 -33.81
C GLY A 46 -34.09 9.69 -34.85
N SER A 47 -34.25 10.00 -36.15
CA SER A 47 -33.70 9.19 -37.25
C SER A 47 -32.67 9.91 -38.11
N THR A 48 -31.90 9.14 -38.91
CA THR A 48 -31.28 9.53 -40.21
C THR A 48 -30.19 10.64 -40.17
N THR A 49 -29.05 10.61 -40.90
CA THR A 49 -28.38 9.60 -41.76
C THR A 49 -26.93 10.01 -42.03
N GLN A 50 -26.13 9.09 -42.58
CA GLN A 50 -24.95 9.33 -43.46
C GLN A 50 -23.67 10.00 -42.91
N SER A 51 -22.57 9.29 -43.14
CA SER A 51 -21.21 9.79 -43.40
C SER A 51 -21.01 9.98 -44.93
N PRO A 52 -19.85 10.42 -45.49
CA PRO A 52 -18.54 10.63 -44.85
C PRO A 52 -17.74 11.90 -45.32
N GLU A 53 -16.45 11.90 -44.98
CA GLU A 53 -15.31 12.49 -45.71
C GLU A 53 -14.98 14.02 -45.70
N SER A 54 -13.80 14.28 -45.11
CA SER A 54 -12.67 15.05 -45.69
C SER A 54 -12.43 16.55 -45.36
N LEU A 55 -11.15 16.81 -45.04
CA LEU A 55 -10.28 17.95 -45.42
C LEU A 55 -10.85 19.39 -45.54
N GLY A 56 -10.26 20.34 -44.80
CA GLY A 56 -10.36 21.78 -45.12
C GLY A 56 -9.71 22.74 -44.10
N HIS A 57 -8.79 23.60 -44.52
CA HIS A 57 -8.07 24.57 -43.67
C HIS A 57 -8.72 25.98 -43.64
N CYS A 58 -8.89 26.52 -42.42
CA CYS A 58 -8.52 27.88 -41.96
C CYS A 58 -9.20 29.20 -42.47
N HIS A 59 -9.26 30.16 -41.51
CA HIS A 59 -9.29 31.64 -41.58
C HIS A 59 -10.60 32.45 -41.76
N GLY A 60 -10.69 33.58 -41.01
CA GLY A 60 -11.76 34.62 -40.98
C GLY A 60 -12.88 34.33 -39.95
N TRP A 61 -13.30 35.19 -38.99
CA TRP A 61 -13.30 36.68 -38.82
C TRP A 61 -13.89 37.38 -40.06
N VAL A 62 -15.04 38.06 -40.03
CA VAL A 62 -15.55 39.17 -39.17
C VAL A 62 -17.10 39.25 -39.31
N ASP A 63 -18.00 39.81 -38.48
CA ASP A 63 -18.22 40.18 -37.05
C ASP A 63 -19.64 40.87 -37.01
N ASP A 64 -20.39 41.17 -35.93
CA ASP A 64 -20.65 40.58 -34.59
C ASP A 64 -21.93 41.25 -33.98
N SER A 65 -22.72 40.56 -33.12
CA SER A 65 -23.87 41.08 -32.33
C SER A 65 -24.58 39.96 -31.52
N GLY A 66 -24.93 40.05 -30.23
CA GLY A 66 -24.58 41.01 -29.16
C GLY A 66 -25.59 40.99 -27.98
N VAL A 67 -25.12 41.21 -26.73
CA VAL A 67 -25.86 41.76 -25.54
C VAL A 67 -27.00 40.89 -24.94
N GLU A 68 -27.16 40.59 -23.63
CA GLU A 68 -26.38 40.65 -22.35
C GLU A 68 -27.20 39.86 -21.26
N GLU A 69 -26.77 39.55 -20.03
CA GLU A 69 -25.48 39.79 -19.34
C GLU A 69 -24.66 38.48 -19.16
N ASP A 70 -24.47 37.75 -18.04
CA ASP A 70 -24.82 37.83 -16.59
C ASP A 70 -23.68 37.16 -15.76
N LEU A 71 -23.69 37.27 -14.43
CA LEU A 71 -22.54 37.00 -13.53
C LEU A 71 -22.53 35.58 -12.88
N PRO A 72 -21.44 35.12 -12.19
CA PRO A 72 -20.24 35.87 -11.74
C PRO A 72 -18.83 35.25 -11.99
N GLN A 73 -17.85 36.17 -12.07
CA GLN A 73 -16.44 36.12 -11.63
C GLN A 73 -15.78 34.76 -11.20
N GLN A 74 -14.76 34.32 -11.96
CA GLN A 74 -13.34 34.22 -11.49
C GLN A 74 -12.39 33.67 -12.57
N VAL A 75 -12.10 34.46 -13.62
CA VAL A 75 -11.02 34.16 -14.59
C VAL A 75 -10.26 35.43 -15.00
N GLN A 76 -8.93 35.32 -15.01
CA GLN A 76 -7.94 36.24 -15.62
C GLN A 76 -7.90 37.71 -15.15
N MET A 77 -6.92 38.00 -14.28
CA MET A 77 -6.19 39.27 -14.29
C MET A 77 -4.83 39.07 -14.96
N ALA A 78 -4.77 39.38 -16.25
CA ALA A 78 -3.56 39.58 -17.04
C ALA A 78 -3.84 40.66 -18.10
N ILE A 79 -2.80 41.29 -18.65
CA ILE A 79 -2.92 42.38 -19.67
C ILE A 79 -3.55 43.69 -19.13
N ILE A 80 -3.27 44.07 -17.87
CA ILE A 80 -3.24 45.49 -17.46
C ILE A 80 -1.94 45.77 -16.69
N VAL A 81 -0.83 45.85 -17.42
CA VAL A 81 0.50 46.26 -16.89
C VAL A 81 1.20 47.25 -17.84
N THR A 82 0.98 47.13 -19.15
CA THR A 82 1.69 47.89 -20.18
C THR A 82 1.15 49.31 -20.44
N ALA A 83 0.17 49.80 -19.65
CA ALA A 83 -0.54 51.05 -19.90
C ALA A 83 -0.31 52.15 -18.82
N LEU A 84 0.42 51.87 -17.73
CA LEU A 84 0.62 52.80 -16.61
C LEU A 84 2.07 53.26 -16.43
N ASN A 85 2.84 53.36 -17.52
CA ASN A 85 4.25 53.78 -17.45
C ASN A 85 4.68 54.70 -18.61
N LYS A 86 3.77 55.54 -19.12
CA LYS A 86 4.08 56.48 -20.22
C LYS A 86 3.31 57.82 -20.21
N GLU A 87 3.05 58.39 -19.03
CA GLU A 87 2.72 59.83 -18.97
C GLU A 87 2.99 60.46 -17.59
N LYS A 88 4.25 60.88 -17.38
CA LYS A 88 4.63 61.96 -16.45
C LYS A 88 6.06 62.43 -16.75
N SER A 89 6.18 63.31 -17.74
CA SER A 89 7.37 64.10 -18.00
C SER A 89 7.12 65.56 -17.58
N SER A 90 8.19 66.37 -17.54
CA SER A 90 8.22 67.80 -17.19
C SER A 90 7.83 68.17 -15.75
N THR A 91 8.84 68.26 -14.88
CA THR A 91 9.14 69.52 -14.17
C THR A 91 10.64 69.56 -13.83
N ALA A 92 11.24 70.76 -13.85
CA ALA A 92 12.66 71.00 -13.55
C ALA A 92 12.84 71.33 -12.03
N MET A 93 14.02 71.59 -11.44
CA MET A 93 15.28 72.10 -12.00
C MET A 93 16.48 71.95 -11.02
N SER A 94 17.70 72.06 -11.56
CA SER A 94 18.98 72.50 -10.92
C SER A 94 19.66 71.66 -9.80
N GLU A 95 20.88 71.22 -10.15
CA GLU A 95 22.10 70.90 -9.34
C GLU A 95 22.68 72.18 -8.64
N PRO A 96 23.79 72.18 -7.83
CA PRO A 96 24.95 71.25 -7.74
C PRO A 96 25.40 70.93 -6.27
N PRO A 97 26.63 70.41 -5.94
CA PRO A 97 27.76 69.96 -6.78
C PRO A 97 28.32 68.53 -6.49
N GLU A 98 29.36 68.16 -7.25
CA GLU A 98 30.18 66.95 -7.08
C GLU A 98 31.33 67.13 -6.06
N GLU A 99 31.71 66.08 -5.33
CA GLU A 99 33.08 65.89 -4.79
C GLU A 99 33.36 64.37 -4.55
N GLU A 100 34.62 63.93 -4.61
CA GLU A 100 35.01 62.51 -4.75
C GLU A 100 35.11 61.71 -3.43
N VAL A 101 34.71 60.42 -3.43
CA VAL A 101 35.28 59.39 -2.51
C VAL A 101 35.40 57.99 -3.15
N ASP A 102 36.65 57.53 -3.25
CA ASP A 102 37.27 56.18 -3.40
C ASP A 102 36.47 54.89 -3.73
N LEU A 103 37.13 53.96 -4.43
CA LEU A 103 36.64 52.65 -4.84
C LEU A 103 36.77 51.59 -3.72
N LYS A 104 35.64 51.02 -3.24
CA LYS A 104 35.55 49.62 -2.71
C LYS A 104 34.10 49.09 -2.56
N SER A 105 33.48 48.70 -3.67
CA SER A 105 32.43 47.66 -3.62
C SER A 105 32.38 46.88 -4.92
N ARG A 106 32.82 45.61 -4.90
CA ARG A 106 32.54 44.66 -5.99
C ARG A 106 31.08 44.20 -5.87
N THR A 107 30.16 44.96 -6.46
CA THR A 107 28.82 44.46 -6.75
C THR A 107 28.92 43.28 -7.70
N TYR A 108 28.62 42.07 -7.23
CA TYR A 108 28.50 40.91 -8.10
C TYR A 108 27.31 41.12 -9.05
N SER A 109 27.59 41.23 -10.35
CA SER A 109 26.57 41.41 -11.37
C SER A 109 25.73 40.14 -11.49
N TRP A 110 24.43 40.24 -11.21
CA TRP A 110 23.46 39.14 -11.30
C TRP A 110 23.05 38.83 -12.76
N SER A 111 24.02 38.76 -13.66
CA SER A 111 23.81 38.79 -15.13
C SER A 111 24.21 37.48 -15.84
N SER A 112 24.10 36.34 -15.17
CA SER A 112 24.47 35.03 -15.76
C SER A 112 23.74 33.84 -15.11
N HIS A 113 22.41 33.77 -15.29
CA HIS A 113 21.66 32.53 -15.04
C HIS A 113 21.71 31.69 -16.32
N CYS A 114 22.61 30.71 -16.39
CA CYS A 114 22.77 29.90 -17.59
C CYS A 114 21.58 28.94 -17.80
N HIS A 115 20.59 29.39 -18.58
CA HIS A 115 19.65 28.53 -19.31
C HIS A 115 20.38 27.83 -20.48
N GLU A 116 21.51 27.19 -20.16
CA GLU A 116 22.22 26.28 -21.05
C GLU A 116 21.40 25.00 -21.16
N HIS A 117 20.44 25.03 -22.07
CA HIS A 117 19.82 23.83 -22.62
C HIS A 117 20.94 22.95 -23.21
N ILE A 118 20.86 21.63 -23.00
CA ILE A 118 21.62 20.66 -23.80
C ILE A 118 21.31 20.99 -25.26
N ASP A 119 22.32 21.34 -26.06
CA ASP A 119 22.11 21.89 -27.40
C ASP A 119 21.22 20.92 -28.22
N PRO A 120 19.98 21.33 -28.59
CA PRO A 120 19.11 20.49 -29.38
C PRO A 120 19.79 20.01 -30.67
N HIS A 121 20.65 20.84 -31.25
CA HIS A 121 21.40 20.52 -32.46
C HIS A 121 22.32 19.30 -32.27
N GLU A 122 23.01 19.21 -31.12
CA GLU A 122 23.89 18.08 -30.83
C GLU A 122 23.09 16.77 -30.63
N LYS A 123 21.99 16.80 -29.86
CA LYS A 123 21.10 15.65 -29.69
C LYS A 123 20.50 15.20 -31.03
N HIS A 124 20.07 16.15 -31.86
CA HIS A 124 19.57 15.87 -33.22
C HIS A 124 20.67 15.36 -34.18
N ILE A 125 21.96 15.59 -33.94
CA ILE A 125 23.06 14.99 -34.71
C ILE A 125 23.36 13.58 -34.20
N LYS A 126 23.55 13.38 -32.89
CA LYS A 126 23.82 12.07 -32.27
C LYS A 126 22.75 11.04 -32.62
N GLY A 127 21.47 11.40 -32.48
CA GLY A 127 20.34 10.53 -32.83
C GLY A 127 20.20 10.26 -34.33
N ARG A 128 20.55 11.22 -35.22
CA ARG A 128 20.54 10.98 -36.69
C ARG A 128 21.69 10.07 -37.14
N LYS A 129 22.83 10.06 -36.43
CA LYS A 129 23.91 9.09 -36.69
C LYS A 129 23.47 7.68 -36.30
N ALA A 130 22.94 7.49 -35.09
CA ALA A 130 22.41 6.20 -34.63
C ALA A 130 21.32 5.64 -35.56
N GLU A 131 20.36 6.48 -35.95
CA GLU A 131 19.28 6.13 -36.90
C GLU A 131 19.84 5.57 -38.21
N ARG A 132 20.87 6.19 -38.80
CA ARG A 132 21.50 5.73 -40.05
C ARG A 132 22.22 4.39 -39.91
N VAL A 133 22.93 4.17 -38.81
CA VAL A 133 23.63 2.90 -38.56
C VAL A 133 22.63 1.76 -38.38
N LEU A 134 21.57 1.98 -37.59
CA LEU A 134 20.51 0.98 -37.42
C LEU A 134 19.76 0.69 -38.73
N TRP A 135 19.54 1.68 -39.61
CA TRP A 135 18.98 1.42 -40.94
C TRP A 135 19.90 0.61 -41.85
N ALA A 136 21.22 0.84 -41.81
CA ALA A 136 22.19 0.04 -42.57
C ALA A 136 22.21 -1.42 -42.10
N VAL A 137 22.15 -1.64 -40.78
CA VAL A 137 22.05 -2.97 -40.17
C VAL A 137 20.71 -3.64 -40.52
N ALA A 138 19.58 -2.95 -40.33
CA ALA A 138 18.25 -3.50 -40.64
C ALA A 138 18.11 -3.88 -42.13
N ALA A 139 18.67 -3.09 -43.05
CA ALA A 139 18.70 -3.43 -44.47
C ALA A 139 19.57 -4.67 -44.75
N LEU A 140 20.72 -4.79 -44.10
CA LEU A 140 21.62 -5.95 -44.20
C LEU A 140 20.94 -7.24 -43.67
N SER A 141 20.27 -7.17 -42.51
CA SER A 141 19.47 -8.28 -41.97
C SER A 141 18.30 -8.66 -42.86
N ALA A 142 17.55 -7.69 -43.41
CA ALA A 142 16.44 -7.99 -44.32
C ALA A 142 16.90 -8.75 -45.59
N VAL A 143 18.08 -8.43 -46.13
CA VAL A 143 18.67 -9.16 -47.27
C VAL A 143 19.10 -10.57 -46.86
N PHE A 144 19.68 -10.75 -45.67
CA PHE A 144 20.11 -12.06 -45.19
C PHE A 144 18.93 -12.98 -44.87
N ILE A 145 17.92 -12.50 -44.15
CA ILE A 145 16.66 -13.21 -43.88
C ILE A 145 16.01 -13.68 -45.18
N ALA A 146 15.99 -12.84 -46.23
CA ALA A 146 15.44 -13.23 -47.53
C ALA A 146 16.25 -14.36 -48.21
N ALA A 147 17.58 -14.35 -48.07
CA ALA A 147 18.46 -15.41 -48.57
C ALA A 147 18.30 -16.72 -47.78
N GLU A 148 18.19 -16.66 -46.45
CA GLU A 148 17.96 -17.82 -45.59
C GLU A 148 16.57 -18.41 -45.75
N PHE A 149 15.53 -17.58 -45.88
CA PHE A 149 14.17 -18.06 -46.09
C PHE A 149 14.03 -18.74 -47.47
N ALA A 150 14.65 -18.18 -48.51
CA ALA A 150 14.76 -18.83 -49.81
C ALA A 150 15.57 -20.15 -49.73
N GLY A 151 16.73 -20.13 -49.06
CA GLY A 151 17.57 -21.30 -48.85
C GLY A 151 16.85 -22.42 -48.09
N GLY A 152 16.15 -22.09 -47.00
CA GLY A 152 15.35 -23.01 -46.20
C GLY A 152 14.15 -23.59 -46.96
N PHE A 153 13.51 -22.79 -47.81
CA PHE A 153 12.43 -23.24 -48.71
C PHE A 153 12.96 -24.22 -49.77
N PHE A 154 14.06 -23.90 -50.47
CA PHE A 154 14.66 -24.81 -51.46
C PHE A 154 15.29 -26.06 -50.82
N ALA A 155 15.73 -25.98 -49.57
CA ALA A 155 16.26 -27.12 -48.81
C ALA A 155 15.20 -27.93 -48.06
N SER A 156 13.93 -27.50 -48.03
CA SER A 156 12.87 -28.06 -47.19
C SER A 156 13.27 -28.23 -45.71
N SER A 157 14.05 -27.29 -45.17
CA SER A 157 14.75 -27.46 -43.89
C SER A 157 14.22 -26.55 -42.79
N LEU A 158 13.51 -27.14 -41.83
CA LEU A 158 12.97 -26.46 -40.65
C LEU A 158 14.06 -25.83 -39.76
N ALA A 159 15.28 -26.37 -39.76
CA ALA A 159 16.42 -25.80 -39.04
C ALA A 159 16.83 -24.42 -39.60
N ILE A 160 16.78 -24.25 -40.93
CA ILE A 160 17.11 -22.97 -41.59
C ILE A 160 15.97 -21.97 -41.39
N MET A 161 14.71 -22.44 -41.41
CA MET A 161 13.55 -21.61 -41.12
C MET A 161 13.49 -21.10 -39.68
N THR A 162 14.10 -21.82 -38.72
CA THR A 162 14.18 -21.38 -37.31
C THR A 162 15.31 -20.36 -37.09
N ASP A 163 16.43 -20.47 -37.81
CA ASP A 163 17.51 -19.46 -37.82
C ASP A 163 17.02 -18.13 -38.42
N ALA A 164 16.37 -18.17 -39.58
CA ALA A 164 15.73 -17.00 -40.20
C ALA A 164 14.63 -16.37 -39.31
N GLY A 165 13.99 -17.17 -38.46
CA GLY A 165 13.04 -16.70 -37.44
C GLY A 165 13.69 -15.94 -36.29
N HIS A 166 14.93 -16.28 -35.93
CA HIS A 166 15.75 -15.49 -35.01
C HIS A 166 16.12 -14.14 -35.64
N MET A 167 16.74 -14.18 -36.83
CA MET A 167 17.16 -12.98 -37.57
C MET A 167 16.00 -11.97 -37.79
N LEU A 168 14.76 -12.45 -37.92
CA LEU A 168 13.55 -11.63 -38.01
C LEU A 168 13.19 -10.89 -36.70
N SER A 169 13.39 -11.52 -35.54
CA SER A 169 13.27 -10.87 -34.22
C SER A 169 14.28 -9.72 -34.10
N ASP A 170 15.49 -9.94 -34.59
CA ASP A 170 16.61 -9.01 -34.44
C ASP A 170 16.39 -7.79 -35.36
N LEU A 171 15.93 -8.02 -36.59
CA LEU A 171 15.40 -6.99 -37.48
C LEU A 171 14.26 -6.17 -36.82
N LEU A 172 13.31 -6.84 -36.15
CA LEU A 172 12.22 -6.16 -35.46
C LEU A 172 12.74 -5.30 -34.28
N SER A 173 13.74 -5.78 -33.55
CA SER A 173 14.43 -5.03 -32.50
C SER A 173 15.13 -3.76 -33.03
N PHE A 174 15.78 -3.83 -34.21
CA PHE A 174 16.37 -2.65 -34.86
C PHE A 174 15.28 -1.66 -35.32
N LEU A 175 14.16 -2.14 -35.87
CA LEU A 175 13.04 -1.29 -36.29
C LEU A 175 12.36 -0.59 -35.10
N ILE A 176 12.14 -1.30 -33.99
CA ILE A 176 11.66 -0.73 -32.72
C ILE A 176 12.64 0.32 -32.20
N SER A 177 13.94 0.04 -32.24
CA SER A 177 15.00 0.98 -31.82
C SER A 177 15.03 2.26 -32.67
N ILE A 178 14.83 2.15 -33.99
CA ILE A 178 14.70 3.28 -34.93
C ILE A 178 13.46 4.12 -34.60
N PHE A 179 12.31 3.47 -34.38
CA PHE A 179 11.06 4.14 -34.02
C PHE A 179 11.20 4.89 -32.68
N ALA A 180 11.78 4.24 -31.67
CA ALA A 180 12.04 4.81 -30.36
C ALA A 180 12.92 6.07 -30.42
N ILE A 181 14.03 6.05 -31.17
CA ILE A 181 14.90 7.22 -31.39
C ILE A 181 14.16 8.35 -32.12
N ARG A 182 13.28 8.04 -33.08
CA ARG A 182 12.44 9.04 -33.77
C ARG A 182 11.41 9.67 -32.83
N CYS A 183 10.84 8.90 -31.92
CA CYS A 183 9.93 9.39 -30.87
C CYS A 183 10.67 10.26 -29.85
N ALA A 184 11.78 9.81 -29.25
CA ALA A 184 12.55 10.57 -28.24
C ALA A 184 13.21 11.87 -28.75
N ARG A 185 13.18 12.09 -30.08
CA ARG A 185 13.57 13.33 -30.77
C ARG A 185 12.41 14.29 -31.07
N GLN A 186 11.17 13.95 -30.69
CA GLN A 186 10.03 14.89 -30.76
C GLN A 186 10.13 15.94 -29.64
N PRO A 187 9.72 17.19 -29.89
CA PRO A 187 9.67 18.23 -28.88
C PRO A 187 8.64 17.92 -27.77
N ALA A 188 8.74 18.63 -26.65
CA ALA A 188 7.74 18.57 -25.58
C ALA A 188 6.35 19.00 -26.07
N SER A 189 5.30 18.38 -25.53
CA SER A 189 3.91 18.66 -25.88
C SER A 189 3.12 19.14 -24.67
N LYS A 190 1.93 19.73 -24.89
CA LYS A 190 1.04 20.18 -23.79
C LYS A 190 0.63 19.06 -22.82
N ARG A 191 0.76 17.78 -23.20
CA ARG A 191 0.51 16.61 -22.33
C ARG A 191 1.79 15.93 -21.83
N LEU A 192 2.92 16.12 -22.49
CA LEU A 192 4.22 15.54 -22.15
C LEU A 192 5.27 16.65 -22.07
N SER A 193 5.33 17.29 -20.89
CA SER A 193 6.19 18.45 -20.60
C SER A 193 7.69 18.20 -20.79
N PHE A 194 8.14 16.96 -20.61
CA PHE A 194 9.53 16.55 -20.87
C PHE A 194 9.77 15.95 -22.28
N GLY A 195 8.72 15.83 -23.10
CA GLY A 195 8.76 15.13 -24.39
C GLY A 195 8.73 13.61 -24.25
N TYR A 196 9.07 12.92 -25.35
CA TYR A 196 9.00 11.45 -25.46
C TYR A 196 10.29 10.74 -25.03
N GLU A 197 11.04 11.29 -24.07
CA GLU A 197 12.36 10.80 -23.63
C GLU A 197 12.34 9.32 -23.18
N ARG A 198 11.22 8.84 -22.64
CA ARG A 198 11.04 7.42 -22.23
C ARG A 198 10.81 6.44 -23.39
N ALA A 199 10.65 6.92 -24.64
CA ALA A 199 10.43 6.05 -25.79
C ALA A 199 11.61 5.11 -26.06
N GLU A 200 12.86 5.56 -25.83
CA GLU A 200 14.06 4.70 -25.93
C GLU A 200 14.06 3.58 -24.88
N VAL A 201 13.70 3.91 -23.64
CA VAL A 201 13.59 2.95 -22.52
C VAL A 201 12.50 1.90 -22.80
N LEU A 202 11.34 2.34 -23.30
CA LEU A 202 10.24 1.45 -23.68
C LEU A 202 10.60 0.57 -24.89
N GLY A 203 11.25 1.13 -25.92
CA GLY A 203 11.71 0.36 -27.08
C GLY A 203 12.70 -0.75 -26.70
N ALA A 204 13.67 -0.43 -25.83
CA ALA A 204 14.59 -1.43 -25.29
C ALA A 204 13.87 -2.52 -24.47
N MET A 205 12.86 -2.14 -23.67
CA MET A 205 12.02 -3.10 -22.93
C MET A 205 11.28 -4.06 -23.87
N THR A 206 10.62 -3.53 -24.91
CA THR A 206 9.89 -4.35 -25.90
C THR A 206 10.83 -5.29 -26.65
N SER A 207 12.02 -4.83 -27.06
CA SER A 207 13.04 -5.69 -27.68
C SER A 207 13.46 -6.87 -26.79
N ILE A 208 13.71 -6.64 -25.49
CA ILE A 208 14.07 -7.71 -24.55
C ILE A 208 12.91 -8.71 -24.36
N LEU A 209 11.67 -8.23 -24.31
CA LEU A 209 10.49 -9.10 -24.17
C LEU A 209 10.27 -9.97 -25.42
N ILE A 210 10.51 -9.45 -26.62
CA ILE A 210 10.47 -10.24 -27.86
C ILE A 210 11.54 -11.32 -27.84
N LEU A 211 12.78 -10.97 -27.44
CA LEU A 211 13.88 -11.92 -27.29
C LEU A 211 13.55 -13.03 -26.28
N TRP A 212 12.91 -12.71 -25.14
CA TRP A 212 12.47 -13.71 -24.16
C TRP A 212 11.41 -14.67 -24.71
N VAL A 213 10.45 -14.16 -25.51
CA VAL A 213 9.45 -15.00 -26.18
C VAL A 213 10.12 -15.95 -27.17
N LEU A 214 11.04 -15.44 -28.00
CA LEU A 214 11.83 -16.25 -28.93
C LEU A 214 12.66 -17.32 -28.20
N THR A 215 13.41 -16.92 -27.16
CA THR A 215 14.21 -17.86 -26.33
C THR A 215 13.32 -18.94 -25.72
N THR A 216 12.11 -18.60 -25.25
CA THR A 216 11.15 -19.58 -24.71
C THR A 216 10.70 -20.57 -25.78
N VAL A 217 10.40 -20.11 -27.01
CA VAL A 217 10.06 -20.98 -28.14
C VAL A 217 11.22 -21.91 -28.51
N LEU A 218 12.46 -21.40 -28.57
CA LEU A 218 13.65 -22.21 -28.85
C LEU A 218 13.92 -23.26 -27.76
N VAL A 219 13.71 -22.92 -26.48
CA VAL A 219 13.78 -23.89 -25.37
C VAL A 219 12.73 -24.99 -25.50
N LEU A 220 11.48 -24.65 -25.85
CA LEU A 220 10.41 -25.64 -26.05
C LEU A 220 10.72 -26.57 -27.23
N LEU A 221 11.22 -26.04 -28.36
CA LEU A 221 11.65 -26.83 -29.50
C LEU A 221 12.86 -27.73 -29.17
N ALA A 222 13.80 -27.28 -28.33
CA ALA A 222 14.93 -28.08 -27.87
C ALA A 222 14.48 -29.24 -26.93
N ILE A 223 13.47 -29.01 -26.08
CA ILE A 223 12.83 -30.07 -25.27
C ILE A 223 12.13 -31.07 -26.20
N GLU A 224 11.37 -30.60 -27.19
CA GLU A 224 10.68 -31.47 -28.15
C GLU A 224 11.66 -32.35 -28.94
N ARG A 225 12.79 -31.81 -29.41
CA ARG A 225 13.86 -32.56 -30.08
C ARG A 225 14.40 -33.71 -29.22
N ILE A 226 14.52 -33.52 -27.90
CA ILE A 226 14.97 -34.57 -26.96
C ILE A 226 13.88 -35.62 -26.73
N VAL A 227 12.62 -35.20 -26.53
CA VAL A 227 11.51 -36.10 -26.21
C VAL A 227 11.09 -36.96 -27.40
N ASN A 228 11.00 -36.38 -28.60
CA ASN A 228 10.46 -37.07 -29.78
C ASN A 228 11.51 -37.95 -30.51
N GLY A 229 12.81 -37.76 -30.24
CA GLY A 229 13.94 -38.64 -30.61
C GLY A 229 14.27 -38.80 -32.11
N ASN A 230 13.30 -38.66 -33.02
CA ASN A 230 13.40 -39.05 -34.42
C ASN A 230 13.54 -37.85 -35.37
N HIS A 231 14.67 -37.13 -35.29
CA HIS A 231 15.00 -36.05 -36.23
C HIS A 231 16.31 -36.34 -36.97
N VAL A 232 16.22 -36.55 -38.29
CA VAL A 232 17.39 -36.75 -39.17
C VAL A 232 18.01 -35.39 -39.48
N ILE A 233 18.94 -34.95 -38.65
CA ILE A 233 19.68 -33.68 -38.84
C ILE A 233 20.63 -33.85 -40.04
N ASN A 234 20.39 -33.09 -41.11
CA ASN A 234 21.37 -32.97 -42.20
C ASN A 234 22.54 -32.09 -41.74
N ALA A 235 23.57 -32.73 -41.20
CA ALA A 235 24.73 -32.08 -40.59
C ALA A 235 25.54 -31.22 -41.59
N ASP A 236 25.51 -31.54 -42.89
CA ASP A 236 26.16 -30.71 -43.90
C ASP A 236 25.42 -29.38 -44.13
N MET A 237 24.09 -29.41 -44.19
CA MET A 237 23.28 -28.20 -44.28
C MET A 237 23.41 -27.33 -43.02
N MET A 238 23.37 -27.95 -41.84
CA MET A 238 23.58 -27.26 -40.56
C MET A 238 24.95 -26.60 -40.46
N LEU A 239 26.01 -27.26 -40.96
CA LEU A 239 27.37 -26.72 -40.99
C LEU A 239 27.48 -25.50 -41.94
N ILE A 240 26.79 -25.56 -43.09
CA ILE A 240 26.77 -24.47 -44.07
C ILE A 240 26.04 -23.24 -43.51
N THR A 241 24.86 -23.40 -42.91
CA THR A 241 24.10 -22.24 -42.38
C THR A 241 24.76 -21.66 -41.14
N ALA A 242 25.24 -22.48 -40.20
CA ALA A 242 25.99 -21.97 -39.04
C ALA A 242 27.25 -21.21 -39.45
N GLY A 243 27.95 -21.66 -40.52
CA GLY A 243 29.08 -20.94 -41.10
C GLY A 243 28.69 -19.59 -41.73
N ALA A 244 27.53 -19.54 -42.41
CA ALA A 244 26.99 -18.30 -42.96
C ALA A 244 26.56 -17.32 -41.86
N GLY A 245 25.87 -17.79 -40.81
CA GLY A 245 25.45 -16.99 -39.66
C GLY A 245 26.63 -16.38 -38.89
N VAL A 246 27.71 -17.14 -38.66
CA VAL A 246 28.96 -16.61 -38.07
C VAL A 246 29.55 -15.50 -38.94
N LEU A 247 29.65 -15.70 -40.26
CA LEU A 247 30.16 -14.68 -41.18
C LEU A 247 29.28 -13.42 -41.19
N PHE A 248 27.96 -13.60 -41.20
CA PHE A 248 26.97 -12.53 -41.19
C PHE A 248 27.05 -11.69 -39.91
N ASN A 249 27.08 -12.33 -38.74
CA ASN A 249 27.18 -11.63 -37.45
C ASN A 249 28.53 -10.91 -37.28
N ILE A 250 29.63 -11.41 -37.87
CA ILE A 250 30.89 -10.67 -37.99
C ILE A 250 30.69 -9.39 -38.83
N VAL A 251 30.08 -9.48 -40.01
CA VAL A 251 29.83 -8.29 -40.87
C VAL A 251 28.93 -7.29 -40.15
N MET A 252 27.87 -7.73 -39.47
CA MET A 252 26.97 -6.84 -38.73
C MET A 252 27.70 -6.13 -37.56
N GLY A 253 28.51 -6.87 -36.80
CA GLY A 253 29.36 -6.30 -35.74
C GLY A 253 30.34 -5.26 -36.26
N LEU A 254 30.96 -5.49 -37.43
CA LEU A 254 31.85 -4.53 -38.08
C LEU A 254 31.09 -3.26 -38.56
N VAL A 255 29.88 -3.40 -39.11
CA VAL A 255 29.03 -2.26 -39.51
C VAL A 255 28.64 -1.40 -38.29
N LEU A 256 28.27 -2.02 -37.17
CA LEU A 256 27.99 -1.30 -35.91
C LEU A 256 29.25 -0.60 -35.36
N HIS A 257 30.39 -1.28 -35.36
CA HIS A 257 31.66 -0.76 -34.85
C HIS A 257 32.20 0.41 -35.68
N PHE A 258 32.27 0.28 -37.01
CA PHE A 258 32.75 1.36 -37.88
C PHE A 258 31.72 2.49 -38.04
N GLY A 259 30.42 2.19 -38.03
CA GLY A 259 29.34 3.19 -38.08
C GLY A 259 29.30 4.13 -36.87
N THR A 260 29.91 3.74 -35.75
CA THR A 260 29.97 4.52 -34.49
C THR A 260 31.35 5.13 -34.21
N GLY A 261 32.27 5.07 -35.18
CA GLY A 261 33.72 5.16 -34.99
C GLY A 261 34.28 6.22 -34.03
N GLY A 262 35.10 5.75 -33.10
CA GLY A 262 36.05 6.51 -32.30
C GLY A 262 37.13 5.57 -31.74
N HIS A 263 38.40 5.78 -32.08
CA HIS A 263 39.50 4.90 -31.65
C HIS A 263 39.78 5.03 -30.14
N GLY A 264 39.97 3.90 -29.47
CA GLY A 264 40.39 3.83 -28.07
C GLY A 264 40.83 2.44 -27.67
N HIS A 265 42.14 2.15 -27.78
CA HIS A 265 42.72 0.87 -27.35
C HIS A 265 43.16 0.95 -25.89
N THR A 266 42.48 0.21 -25.00
CA THR A 266 42.99 -0.12 -23.66
C THR A 266 42.69 -1.58 -23.34
N HIS A 267 43.73 -2.42 -23.26
CA HIS A 267 43.59 -3.79 -22.81
C HIS A 267 43.49 -3.83 -21.28
N GLY A 268 42.43 -4.43 -20.75
CA GLY A 268 42.23 -4.62 -19.31
C GLY A 268 41.08 -5.58 -19.04
N GLY A 269 41.40 -6.81 -18.63
CA GLY A 269 40.40 -7.85 -18.38
C GLY A 269 39.79 -7.77 -16.98
N SER A 270 38.49 -7.50 -16.89
CA SER A 270 37.67 -7.78 -15.69
C SER A 270 36.20 -7.87 -16.07
N HIS A 271 35.49 -8.90 -15.62
CA HIS A 271 34.05 -9.03 -15.80
C HIS A 271 33.30 -8.19 -14.75
N GLY A 272 33.02 -6.93 -15.09
CA GLY A 272 32.25 -6.02 -14.23
C GLY A 272 31.44 -5.02 -15.04
N HIS A 273 30.13 -5.26 -15.20
CA HIS A 273 29.20 -4.37 -15.91
C HIS A 273 28.84 -3.13 -15.07
N SER A 274 29.83 -2.26 -14.84
CA SER A 274 29.63 -0.97 -14.18
C SER A 274 29.17 0.09 -15.20
N HIS A 275 27.96 0.61 -15.03
CA HIS A 275 27.39 1.64 -15.90
C HIS A 275 27.78 3.05 -15.42
N GLY A 276 29.05 3.41 -15.58
CA GLY A 276 29.57 4.75 -15.29
C GLY A 276 30.83 5.07 -16.10
N GLY A 277 30.79 6.16 -16.88
CA GLY A 277 31.98 6.75 -17.53
C GLY A 277 31.81 7.19 -19.00
N ASP A 278 30.92 6.57 -19.77
CA ASP A 278 30.93 6.65 -21.24
C ASP A 278 29.75 7.48 -21.81
N ALA A 279 29.62 8.74 -21.34
CA ALA A 279 28.47 9.65 -21.53
C ALA A 279 28.30 10.23 -22.96
N GLY A 280 28.44 9.38 -23.99
CA GLY A 280 28.40 9.81 -25.39
C GLY A 280 27.90 8.80 -26.42
N LYS A 281 27.54 7.57 -26.03
CA LYS A 281 27.14 6.48 -26.94
C LYS A 281 25.68 6.09 -26.71
N ASN A 282 24.81 6.34 -27.71
CA ASN A 282 23.38 6.09 -27.65
C ASN A 282 23.06 4.65 -27.18
N VAL A 283 22.25 4.50 -26.12
CA VAL A 283 22.00 3.21 -25.47
C VAL A 283 21.45 2.16 -26.43
N ASN A 284 20.53 2.50 -27.32
CA ASN A 284 19.96 1.55 -28.28
C ASN A 284 21.02 0.96 -29.25
N VAL A 285 22.08 1.71 -29.58
CA VAL A 285 23.18 1.20 -30.43
C VAL A 285 24.14 0.33 -29.62
N ARG A 286 24.35 0.64 -28.33
CA ARG A 286 25.09 -0.23 -27.40
C ARG A 286 24.34 -1.53 -27.13
N ALA A 287 23.01 -1.48 -27.02
CA ALA A 287 22.15 -2.67 -26.89
C ALA A 287 22.22 -3.54 -28.16
N ALA A 288 22.08 -2.94 -29.35
CA ALA A 288 22.28 -3.63 -30.63
C ALA A 288 23.67 -4.29 -30.74
N LEU A 289 24.74 -3.62 -30.31
CA LEU A 289 26.09 -4.21 -30.31
C LEU A 289 26.23 -5.39 -29.33
N ILE A 290 25.65 -5.30 -28.13
CA ILE A 290 25.68 -6.40 -27.15
C ILE A 290 24.88 -7.61 -27.66
N HIS A 291 23.74 -7.36 -28.29
CA HIS A 291 22.89 -8.37 -28.93
C HIS A 291 23.66 -9.12 -30.03
N VAL A 292 24.23 -8.40 -31.01
CA VAL A 292 25.01 -9.00 -32.12
C VAL A 292 26.25 -9.75 -31.64
N ILE A 293 26.86 -9.35 -30.52
CA ILE A 293 27.93 -10.12 -29.88
C ILE A 293 27.37 -11.43 -29.27
N GLY A 294 26.19 -11.39 -28.64
CA GLY A 294 25.48 -12.59 -28.19
C GLY A 294 25.16 -13.54 -29.35
N ASP A 295 24.57 -13.02 -30.42
CA ASP A 295 24.19 -13.77 -31.61
C ASP A 295 25.43 -14.40 -32.29
N LEU A 296 26.55 -13.67 -32.37
CA LEU A 296 27.83 -14.20 -32.87
C LEU A 296 28.33 -15.39 -32.03
N VAL A 297 28.30 -15.28 -30.69
CA VAL A 297 28.73 -16.38 -29.81
C VAL A 297 27.76 -17.57 -29.93
N GLN A 298 26.46 -17.31 -30.10
CA GLN A 298 25.45 -18.34 -30.38
C GLN A 298 25.73 -19.07 -31.71
N SER A 299 25.94 -18.34 -32.81
CA SER A 299 26.30 -18.93 -34.11
C SER A 299 27.59 -19.75 -34.04
N ILE A 300 28.60 -19.30 -33.28
CA ILE A 300 29.85 -20.05 -33.05
C ILE A 300 29.58 -21.36 -32.28
N GLY A 301 28.71 -21.34 -31.27
CA GLY A 301 28.34 -22.56 -30.54
C GLY A 301 27.48 -23.53 -31.36
N VAL A 302 26.57 -23.03 -32.20
CA VAL A 302 25.80 -23.85 -33.16
C VAL A 302 26.72 -24.46 -34.22
N LEU A 303 27.73 -23.70 -34.69
CA LEU A 303 28.77 -24.22 -35.60
C LEU A 303 29.61 -25.33 -34.94
N ALA A 304 29.96 -25.17 -33.65
CA ALA A 304 30.62 -26.21 -32.88
C ALA A 304 29.75 -27.46 -32.69
N ALA A 305 28.44 -27.29 -32.41
CA ALA A 305 27.49 -28.40 -32.34
C ALA A 305 27.36 -29.12 -33.69
N ALA A 306 27.27 -28.39 -34.81
CA ALA A 306 27.23 -28.95 -36.17
C ALA A 306 28.47 -29.79 -36.48
N LEU A 307 29.67 -29.32 -36.11
CA LEU A 307 30.93 -30.07 -36.24
C LEU A 307 30.91 -31.35 -35.39
N ILE A 308 30.47 -31.27 -34.12
CA ILE A 308 30.35 -32.44 -33.23
C ILE A 308 29.39 -33.47 -33.82
N ILE A 309 28.20 -33.04 -34.27
CA ILE A 309 27.20 -33.92 -34.89
C ILE A 309 27.77 -34.58 -36.16
N LYS A 310 28.47 -33.83 -37.02
CA LYS A 310 29.06 -34.34 -38.25
C LYS A 310 30.16 -35.39 -38.03
N PHE A 311 30.98 -35.25 -36.98
CA PHE A 311 32.09 -36.19 -36.72
C PHE A 311 31.74 -37.32 -35.74
N THR A 312 30.70 -37.20 -34.93
CA THR A 312 30.36 -38.19 -33.87
C THR A 312 28.95 -38.76 -33.95
N GLY A 313 28.05 -38.15 -34.74
CA GLY A 313 26.62 -38.49 -34.77
C GLY A 313 25.83 -38.04 -33.54
N TRP A 314 26.44 -37.32 -32.59
CA TRP A 314 25.80 -36.97 -31.31
C TRP A 314 24.83 -35.78 -31.43
N THR A 315 23.63 -36.05 -31.98
CA THR A 315 22.54 -35.08 -32.23
C THR A 315 22.11 -34.26 -31.02
N ILE A 316 22.32 -34.76 -29.79
CA ILE A 316 21.95 -34.09 -28.53
C ILE A 316 22.82 -32.84 -28.26
N ALA A 317 23.95 -32.67 -28.96
CA ALA A 317 24.79 -31.48 -28.85
C ALA A 317 24.04 -30.17 -29.19
N ASP A 318 23.10 -30.20 -30.13
CA ASP A 318 22.30 -29.03 -30.58
C ASP A 318 21.30 -28.55 -29.49
N PRO A 319 20.45 -29.41 -28.90
CA PRO A 319 19.64 -29.04 -27.74
C PRO A 319 20.46 -28.54 -26.53
N ILE A 320 21.60 -29.19 -26.21
CA ILE A 320 22.48 -28.74 -25.11
C ILE A 320 23.02 -27.33 -25.37
N CYS A 321 23.46 -27.07 -26.60
CA CYS A 321 23.92 -25.75 -27.04
C CYS A 321 22.81 -24.70 -26.91
N THR A 322 21.59 -25.04 -27.33
CA THR A 322 20.40 -24.17 -27.23
C THR A 322 20.07 -23.81 -25.78
N PHE A 323 20.06 -24.77 -24.85
CA PHE A 323 19.81 -24.49 -23.43
C PHE A 323 20.89 -23.62 -22.79
N LEU A 324 22.17 -23.83 -23.15
CA LEU A 324 23.28 -23.05 -22.64
C LEU A 324 23.15 -21.57 -23.02
N PHE A 325 22.83 -21.27 -24.28
CA PHE A 325 22.61 -19.89 -24.71
C PHE A 325 21.34 -19.28 -24.14
N SER A 326 20.24 -20.02 -24.07
CA SER A 326 19.02 -19.56 -23.42
C SER A 326 19.24 -19.13 -21.96
N LEU A 327 20.08 -19.84 -21.21
CA LEU A 327 20.47 -19.47 -19.84
C LEU A 327 21.31 -18.18 -19.80
N ILE A 328 22.27 -18.04 -20.71
CA ILE A 328 23.17 -16.86 -20.82
C ILE A 328 22.37 -15.61 -21.22
N VAL A 329 21.51 -15.72 -22.23
CA VAL A 329 20.62 -14.65 -22.70
C VAL A 329 19.68 -14.22 -21.57
N LEU A 330 19.02 -15.16 -20.90
CA LEU A 330 18.12 -14.84 -19.78
C LEU A 330 18.87 -14.15 -18.63
N PHE A 331 19.99 -14.70 -18.16
CA PHE A 331 20.75 -14.11 -17.05
C PHE A 331 21.25 -12.69 -17.36
N THR A 332 21.83 -12.48 -18.55
CA THR A 332 22.35 -11.16 -18.94
C THR A 332 21.21 -10.14 -19.10
N THR A 333 20.14 -10.49 -19.83
CA THR A 333 19.03 -9.56 -20.11
C THR A 333 18.14 -9.29 -18.90
N VAL A 334 18.01 -10.20 -17.92
CA VAL A 334 17.34 -9.93 -16.63
C VAL A 334 17.96 -8.71 -15.92
N THR A 335 19.28 -8.54 -15.98
CA THR A 335 19.94 -7.37 -15.36
C THR A 335 19.58 -6.07 -16.06
N VAL A 336 19.56 -6.06 -17.40
CA VAL A 336 19.19 -4.90 -18.21
C VAL A 336 17.71 -4.54 -18.07
N LEU A 337 16.83 -5.55 -18.04
CA LEU A 337 15.38 -5.36 -17.85
C LEU A 337 15.07 -4.76 -16.47
N LYS A 338 15.80 -5.17 -15.43
CA LYS A 338 15.70 -4.62 -14.08
C LYS A 338 16.07 -3.12 -14.06
N ASP A 339 17.17 -2.73 -14.71
CA ASP A 339 17.59 -1.33 -14.76
C ASP A 339 16.60 -0.47 -15.56
N ILE A 340 16.10 -0.98 -16.69
CA ILE A 340 15.01 -0.38 -17.48
C ILE A 340 13.74 -0.18 -16.62
N PHE A 341 13.35 -1.19 -15.85
CA PHE A 341 12.21 -1.11 -14.93
C PHE A 341 12.40 0.00 -13.87
N PHE A 342 13.59 0.14 -13.29
CA PHE A 342 13.86 1.22 -12.34
C PHE A 342 13.82 2.62 -12.98
N VAL A 343 14.24 2.77 -14.24
CA VAL A 343 14.09 4.04 -14.98
C VAL A 343 12.61 4.36 -15.27
N LEU A 344 11.77 3.36 -15.56
CA LEU A 344 10.32 3.54 -15.74
C LEU A 344 9.60 3.85 -14.41
N MET A 345 10.07 3.29 -13.30
CA MET A 345 9.55 3.51 -11.94
C MET A 345 10.07 4.81 -11.28
N GLU A 346 10.71 5.69 -12.05
CA GLU A 346 11.26 6.99 -11.57
C GLU A 346 12.24 6.84 -10.39
N ALA A 347 12.98 5.75 -10.34
CA ALA A 347 13.97 5.53 -9.28
C ALA A 347 15.22 6.41 -9.48
N THR A 348 15.93 6.63 -8.37
CA THR A 348 17.27 7.23 -8.37
C THR A 348 18.26 6.34 -9.14
N PRO A 349 19.09 6.90 -10.05
CA PRO A 349 20.07 6.11 -10.77
C PRO A 349 21.14 5.54 -9.82
N SER A 350 21.58 4.30 -10.07
CA SER A 350 22.46 3.52 -9.19
C SER A 350 23.85 4.12 -8.91
N HIS A 351 24.25 5.16 -9.65
CA HIS A 351 25.50 5.91 -9.45
C HIS A 351 25.34 7.19 -8.62
N PHE A 352 24.13 7.57 -8.22
CA PHE A 352 23.88 8.69 -7.31
C PHE A 352 23.75 8.22 -5.86
N ASP A 353 24.62 8.74 -4.98
CA ASP A 353 24.37 8.68 -3.55
C ASP A 353 23.53 9.88 -3.11
N LEU A 354 22.26 9.65 -2.80
CA LEU A 354 21.34 10.65 -2.22
C LEU A 354 21.87 11.26 -0.93
N LYS A 355 22.68 10.52 -0.15
CA LYS A 355 23.31 11.05 1.07
C LYS A 355 24.38 12.08 0.71
N ALA A 356 25.33 11.77 -0.16
CA ALA A 356 26.33 12.74 -0.63
C ALA A 356 25.69 13.98 -1.30
N VAL A 357 24.54 13.83 -1.97
CA VAL A 357 23.74 14.96 -2.47
C VAL A 357 23.16 15.80 -1.32
N LYS A 358 22.51 15.17 -0.33
CA LYS A 358 21.96 15.86 0.85
C LYS A 358 23.04 16.57 1.68
N ASP A 359 24.15 15.89 1.93
CA ASP A 359 25.26 16.41 2.72
C ASP A 359 25.84 17.66 2.01
N ALA A 360 26.10 17.59 0.70
CA ALA A 360 26.62 18.74 -0.08
C ALA A 360 25.63 19.92 -0.20
N LEU A 361 24.31 19.68 -0.10
CA LEU A 361 23.31 20.75 -0.01
C LEU A 361 23.24 21.36 1.39
N SER A 362 23.55 20.58 2.43
CA SER A 362 23.59 21.02 3.83
C SER A 362 24.86 21.83 4.14
N GLU A 363 25.91 21.71 3.32
CA GLU A 363 27.13 22.53 3.35
C GLU A 363 26.91 23.97 2.81
N LEU A 364 25.73 24.29 2.25
CA LEU A 364 25.44 25.61 1.69
C LEU A 364 25.12 26.64 2.79
N ASP A 365 25.80 27.78 2.74
CA ASP A 365 25.66 28.88 3.70
C ASP A 365 24.20 29.35 3.83
N GLY A 366 23.68 29.38 5.06
CA GLY A 366 22.28 29.67 5.40
C GLY A 366 21.31 28.47 5.41
N VAL A 367 21.68 27.30 4.86
CA VAL A 367 20.83 26.10 4.93
C VAL A 367 20.85 25.51 6.35
N LYS A 368 19.68 25.12 6.86
CA LYS A 368 19.48 24.44 8.14
C LYS A 368 18.80 23.09 8.01
N GLY A 369 17.99 22.89 6.97
CA GLY A 369 17.32 21.63 6.67
C GLY A 369 17.28 21.32 5.18
N VAL A 370 17.35 20.03 4.84
CA VAL A 370 17.22 19.51 3.47
C VAL A 370 16.22 18.35 3.49
N HIS A 371 15.07 18.54 2.85
CA HIS A 371 13.92 17.64 2.86
C HIS A 371 13.22 17.61 1.50
N ASP A 372 12.25 16.70 1.34
CA ASP A 372 11.62 16.34 0.07
C ASP A 372 12.61 16.21 -1.11
N LEU A 373 13.75 15.57 -0.83
CA LEU A 373 14.83 15.35 -1.79
C LEU A 373 14.49 14.18 -2.71
N HIS A 374 14.11 14.49 -3.95
CA HIS A 374 13.82 13.53 -5.00
C HIS A 374 14.84 13.67 -6.14
N LEU A 375 15.41 12.56 -6.60
CA LEU A 375 16.31 12.51 -7.75
C LEU A 375 15.99 11.25 -8.56
N TRP A 376 15.63 11.43 -9.84
CA TRP A 376 15.10 10.36 -10.69
C TRP A 376 15.57 10.45 -12.15
N SER A 377 15.45 9.35 -12.88
CA SER A 377 15.64 9.33 -14.33
C SER A 377 14.37 9.77 -15.08
N ILE A 378 14.51 10.75 -15.98
CA ILE A 378 13.52 11.00 -17.05
C ILE A 378 13.77 10.02 -18.20
N GLY A 379 15.04 9.78 -18.54
CA GLY A 379 15.52 8.81 -19.52
C GLY A 379 16.97 8.41 -19.19
N MET A 380 17.62 7.65 -20.07
CA MET A 380 18.95 7.07 -19.79
C MET A 380 20.04 8.11 -19.45
N ASP A 381 20.10 9.20 -20.23
CA ASP A 381 21.11 10.26 -20.10
C ASP A 381 20.54 11.57 -19.48
N LYS A 382 19.34 11.51 -18.87
CA LYS A 382 18.60 12.71 -18.43
C LYS A 382 17.98 12.51 -17.05
N THR A 383 18.63 13.04 -16.03
CA THR A 383 18.15 13.06 -14.64
C THR A 383 17.40 14.35 -14.32
N ALA A 384 16.43 14.24 -13.41
CA ALA A 384 15.73 15.35 -12.79
C ALA A 384 15.81 15.27 -11.27
N PHE A 385 15.63 16.43 -10.65
CA PHE A 385 15.87 16.67 -9.24
C PHE A 385 14.89 17.71 -8.70
N SER A 386 14.37 17.45 -7.50
CA SER A 386 13.59 18.39 -6.69
C SER A 386 14.08 18.31 -5.25
N VAL A 387 14.10 19.44 -4.54
CA VAL A 387 14.45 19.50 -3.12
C VAL A 387 13.81 20.72 -2.47
N HIS A 388 13.50 20.61 -1.17
CA HIS A 388 13.18 21.74 -0.30
C HIS A 388 14.38 22.03 0.62
N LEU A 389 14.77 23.31 0.70
CA LEU A 389 15.82 23.81 1.57
C LEU A 389 15.23 24.77 2.61
N ALA A 390 15.33 24.42 3.89
CA ALA A 390 14.93 25.27 4.99
C ALA A 390 16.09 26.21 5.37
N LEU A 391 15.83 27.53 5.37
CA LEU A 391 16.85 28.59 5.49
C LEU A 391 16.70 29.42 6.78
N ASP A 392 17.81 29.88 7.35
CA ASP A 392 17.79 30.73 8.57
C ASP A 392 17.36 32.18 8.33
N SER A 393 17.59 32.75 7.14
CA SER A 393 16.90 33.96 6.67
C SER A 393 16.47 33.84 5.21
N GLN A 394 15.31 34.45 4.90
CA GLN A 394 14.83 34.59 3.52
C GLN A 394 15.63 35.63 2.71
N ASP A 395 16.40 36.52 3.35
CA ASP A 395 17.14 37.60 2.67
C ASP A 395 18.11 37.11 1.58
N ARG A 396 18.58 35.87 1.68
CA ARG A 396 19.50 35.22 0.73
C ARG A 396 18.86 34.09 -0.07
N ALA A 397 17.54 33.89 0.00
CA ALA A 397 16.86 32.72 -0.56
C ALA A 397 17.18 32.47 -2.04
N MET A 398 17.17 33.52 -2.87
CA MET A 398 17.50 33.43 -4.31
C MET A 398 18.99 33.14 -4.57
N GLU A 399 19.89 33.56 -3.68
CA GLU A 399 21.32 33.25 -3.76
C GLU A 399 21.57 31.77 -3.44
N THR A 400 20.92 31.23 -2.41
CA THR A 400 21.02 29.81 -2.05
C THR A 400 20.38 28.92 -3.12
N VAL A 401 19.26 29.32 -3.73
CA VAL A 401 18.70 28.65 -4.92
C VAL A 401 19.70 28.63 -6.08
N ALA A 402 20.36 29.75 -6.38
CA ALA A 402 21.35 29.81 -7.45
C ALA A 402 22.58 28.92 -7.17
N LYS A 403 23.12 28.96 -5.95
CA LYS A 403 24.23 28.10 -5.49
C LYS A 403 23.86 26.62 -5.55
N ALA A 404 22.69 26.23 -5.05
CA ALA A 404 22.21 24.85 -5.06
C ALA A 404 22.05 24.31 -6.49
N ARG A 405 21.44 25.08 -7.40
CA ARG A 405 21.28 24.66 -8.81
C ARG A 405 22.63 24.56 -9.53
N ALA A 406 23.56 25.47 -9.26
CA ALA A 406 24.93 25.39 -9.79
C ALA A 406 25.68 24.15 -9.26
N LEU A 407 25.63 23.90 -7.95
CA LEU A 407 26.23 22.73 -7.31
C LEU A 407 25.70 21.42 -7.91
N ILE A 408 24.38 21.27 -8.00
CA ILE A 408 23.70 20.06 -8.50
C ILE A 408 23.97 19.82 -9.99
N ARG A 409 24.07 20.87 -10.80
CA ARG A 409 24.47 20.76 -12.22
C ARG A 409 25.96 20.42 -12.37
N MET A 410 26.86 21.12 -11.67
CA MET A 410 28.31 21.03 -11.89
C MET A 410 28.99 19.84 -11.18
N LYS A 411 28.59 19.52 -9.94
CA LYS A 411 29.18 18.43 -9.13
C LYS A 411 28.52 17.07 -9.40
N PHE A 412 27.24 17.07 -9.77
CA PHE A 412 26.42 15.86 -9.89
C PHE A 412 25.78 15.66 -11.28
N GLY A 413 26.05 16.54 -12.26
CA GLY A 413 25.67 16.33 -13.67
C GLY A 413 24.17 16.35 -13.96
N VAL A 414 23.33 16.88 -13.06
CA VAL A 414 21.87 16.80 -13.19
C VAL A 414 21.34 17.75 -14.27
N ALA A 415 20.51 17.22 -15.19
CA ALA A 415 20.02 17.96 -16.34
C ALA A 415 18.87 18.93 -16.03
N VAL A 416 17.99 18.61 -15.06
CA VAL A 416 16.87 19.48 -14.63
C VAL A 416 16.82 19.54 -13.11
N ALA A 417 17.03 20.73 -12.53
CA ALA A 417 16.99 20.94 -11.09
C ALA A 417 15.97 22.02 -10.69
N THR A 418 14.99 21.60 -9.90
CA THR A 418 14.06 22.44 -9.13
C THR A 418 14.57 22.54 -7.69
N VAL A 419 14.54 23.74 -7.10
CA VAL A 419 14.89 23.98 -5.70
C VAL A 419 13.81 24.89 -5.12
N GLN A 420 13.08 24.38 -4.13
CA GLN A 420 12.18 25.18 -3.30
C GLN A 420 12.93 25.61 -2.02
N VAL A 421 12.55 26.76 -1.49
CA VAL A 421 13.12 27.35 -0.27
C VAL A 421 12.01 27.80 0.66
N GLU A 422 12.18 27.54 1.95
CA GLU A 422 11.23 27.87 3.01
C GLU A 422 11.97 28.35 4.28
N PRO A 423 11.34 29.13 5.17
CA PRO A 423 11.99 29.56 6.40
C PRO A 423 12.15 28.37 7.37
N PHE A 424 13.29 28.29 8.04
CA PHE A 424 13.56 27.25 9.03
C PHE A 424 12.75 27.47 10.31
N ASP A 425 11.79 26.59 10.56
CA ASP A 425 11.03 26.49 11.80
C ASP A 425 11.44 25.21 12.55
N VAL A 426 11.76 25.36 13.83
CA VAL A 426 12.20 24.28 14.74
C VAL A 426 11.09 23.24 14.98
N GLY A 427 9.84 23.55 14.63
CA GLY A 427 8.71 22.60 14.65
C GLY A 427 8.57 21.71 13.41
N ILE A 428 9.35 21.91 12.33
CA ILE A 428 9.13 21.22 11.04
C ILE A 428 10.17 20.10 10.81
N ASP A 429 10.02 19.00 11.54
CA ASP A 429 10.63 17.71 11.16
C ASP A 429 9.64 16.79 10.39
N SER A 430 8.34 17.11 10.37
CA SER A 430 7.39 16.47 9.45
C SER A 430 6.15 17.29 9.07
N CYS A 431 5.77 17.26 7.79
CA CYS A 431 4.47 17.79 7.33
C CYS A 431 3.27 16.98 7.87
N ALA A 432 3.51 15.76 8.37
CA ALA A 432 2.49 14.96 9.05
C ALA A 432 2.09 15.59 10.40
N GLU A 433 3.05 16.19 11.11
CA GLU A 433 2.79 16.94 12.34
C GLU A 433 2.12 18.29 12.05
N LEU A 434 2.48 19.02 10.98
CA LEU A 434 1.76 20.26 10.62
C LEU A 434 0.26 20.04 10.33
N ILE A 435 -0.11 18.95 9.66
CA ILE A 435 -1.54 18.59 9.47
C ILE A 435 -2.16 18.20 10.82
N SER A 436 -1.44 17.45 11.66
CA SER A 436 -1.87 17.12 13.02
C SER A 436 -2.03 18.36 13.91
N ASP A 437 -1.30 19.44 13.65
CA ASP A 437 -1.27 20.64 14.48
C ASP A 437 -2.29 21.69 14.01
N PHE A 438 -2.54 21.78 12.70
CA PHE A 438 -3.64 22.60 12.16
C PHE A 438 -5.02 22.03 12.53
N ILE A 439 -5.18 20.70 12.46
CA ILE A 439 -6.36 20.00 12.99
C ILE A 439 -6.35 20.07 14.53
N GLY A 440 -5.18 19.86 15.15
CA GLY A 440 -4.98 19.82 16.60
C GLY A 440 -5.38 21.12 17.30
N LYS A 441 -5.09 22.28 16.72
CA LYS A 441 -5.45 23.61 17.26
C LYS A 441 -6.97 23.89 17.23
N GLN A 442 -7.77 23.17 16.44
CA GLN A 442 -9.23 23.12 16.59
C GLN A 442 -9.69 21.99 17.54
N ALA A 443 -9.06 20.81 17.50
CA ALA A 443 -9.46 19.66 18.31
C ALA A 443 -9.12 19.77 19.82
N MET A 444 -8.19 20.66 20.21
CA MET A 444 -7.65 20.74 21.58
C MET A 444 -8.64 21.19 22.68
N LYS A 445 -9.94 21.33 22.38
CA LYS A 445 -11.00 21.54 23.38
C LYS A 445 -11.77 20.26 23.75
N SER A 446 -11.55 19.14 23.06
CA SER A 446 -12.21 17.87 23.39
C SER A 446 -11.58 17.19 24.61
N VAL A 447 -12.11 17.51 25.79
CA VAL A 447 -11.99 16.64 26.97
C VAL A 447 -12.98 15.49 26.79
N PHE A 448 -12.51 14.24 26.89
CA PHE A 448 -13.40 13.08 26.87
C PHE A 448 -14.42 13.18 28.01
N SER A 449 -15.71 13.17 27.68
CA SER A 449 -16.80 13.15 28.67
C SER A 449 -16.95 11.76 29.31
N THR A 450 -16.50 10.72 28.62
CA THR A 450 -16.83 9.33 28.95
C THR A 450 -15.60 8.44 29.02
N LEU A 451 -15.53 7.63 30.09
CA LEU A 451 -14.73 6.41 30.17
C LEU A 451 -15.67 5.28 30.61
N LEU A 452 -15.99 4.37 29.68
CA LEU A 452 -16.78 3.17 29.90
C LEU A 452 -15.83 1.98 30.07
N VAL A 453 -16.07 1.15 31.08
CA VAL A 453 -15.21 0.01 31.37
C VAL A 453 -16.06 -1.25 31.54
N PHE A 454 -15.72 -2.31 30.80
CA PHE A 454 -16.36 -3.61 30.92
C PHE A 454 -15.71 -4.42 32.04
N PHE A 455 -16.53 -5.07 32.86
CA PHE A 455 -16.12 -6.00 33.90
C PHE A 455 -16.70 -7.38 33.61
N SER A 456 -15.83 -8.35 33.34
CA SER A 456 -16.21 -9.71 32.92
C SER A 456 -16.32 -10.66 34.11
N MET A 457 -17.50 -11.26 34.28
CA MET A 457 -17.74 -12.31 35.27
C MET A 457 -16.93 -13.59 35.02
N PHE A 458 -16.64 -13.89 33.74
CA PHE A 458 -15.98 -15.14 33.31
C PHE A 458 -14.52 -15.26 33.77
N ALA A 459 -13.92 -14.20 34.32
CA ALA A 459 -12.63 -14.27 35.00
C ALA A 459 -12.65 -15.12 36.29
N THR A 460 -13.84 -15.59 36.74
CA THR A 460 -14.00 -16.30 38.02
C THR A 460 -14.98 -17.48 37.94
N SER A 461 -14.54 -18.68 38.33
CA SER A 461 -15.36 -19.89 38.43
C SER A 461 -16.05 -20.08 39.80
N SER A 462 -15.92 -19.11 40.71
CA SER A 462 -16.50 -19.15 42.05
C SER A 462 -17.09 -17.80 42.44
N SER A 463 -18.32 -17.82 42.96
CA SER A 463 -19.05 -16.63 43.45
C SER A 463 -18.26 -15.80 44.47
N SER A 464 -17.45 -16.46 45.30
CA SER A 464 -16.56 -15.80 46.25
C SER A 464 -15.49 -14.93 45.58
N LEU A 465 -14.90 -15.39 44.48
CA LEU A 465 -13.94 -14.61 43.70
C LEU A 465 -14.64 -13.51 42.91
N SER A 466 -15.82 -13.76 42.34
CA SER A 466 -16.58 -12.73 41.60
C SER A 466 -16.83 -11.48 42.48
N ILE A 467 -17.26 -11.70 43.73
CA ILE A 467 -17.47 -10.63 44.72
C ILE A 467 -16.15 -9.90 45.05
N PHE A 468 -15.05 -10.63 45.23
CA PHE A 468 -13.73 -10.05 45.50
C PHE A 468 -13.21 -9.17 44.36
N TYR A 469 -13.39 -9.60 43.11
CA TYR A 469 -13.00 -8.80 41.94
C TYR A 469 -13.89 -7.56 41.77
N ILE A 470 -15.22 -7.66 41.97
CA ILE A 470 -16.13 -6.49 41.97
C ILE A 470 -15.70 -5.46 43.02
N ALA A 471 -15.35 -5.90 44.24
CA ALA A 471 -14.87 -5.01 45.30
C ALA A 471 -13.55 -4.29 44.95
N LYS A 472 -12.70 -4.89 44.10
CA LYS A 472 -11.46 -4.28 43.61
C LYS A 472 -11.65 -3.26 42.48
N VAL A 473 -12.80 -3.22 41.80
CA VAL A 473 -13.05 -2.28 40.69
C VAL A 473 -12.89 -0.82 41.18
N PRO A 474 -12.05 0.01 40.54
CA PRO A 474 -11.78 1.39 40.97
C PRO A 474 -12.90 2.33 40.54
N THR A 475 -13.77 2.70 41.49
CA THR A 475 -14.98 3.50 41.25
C THR A 475 -14.73 4.96 40.90
N ASP A 476 -13.52 5.45 41.15
CA ASP A 476 -13.21 6.89 41.19
C ASP A 476 -12.54 7.36 39.89
N ILE A 477 -12.28 6.43 38.96
CA ILE A 477 -11.66 6.67 37.66
C ILE A 477 -12.58 6.35 36.48
N CYS A 478 -13.54 5.43 36.65
CA CYS A 478 -14.54 5.09 35.66
C CYS A 478 -15.71 6.08 35.70
N THR A 479 -16.31 6.41 34.55
CA THR A 479 -17.59 7.17 34.52
C THR A 479 -18.80 6.23 34.41
N HIS A 480 -18.63 5.15 33.64
CA HIS A 480 -19.62 4.13 33.38
C HIS A 480 -18.94 2.76 33.52
N ILE A 481 -19.66 1.77 34.04
CA ILE A 481 -19.20 0.37 34.13
C ILE A 481 -20.30 -0.54 33.60
N ALA A 482 -19.93 -1.41 32.64
CA ALA A 482 -20.80 -2.44 32.10
C ALA A 482 -20.43 -3.81 32.68
N LEU A 483 -21.39 -4.50 33.28
CA LEU A 483 -21.24 -5.86 33.79
C LEU A 483 -21.54 -6.87 32.66
N ILE A 484 -20.53 -7.62 32.20
CA ILE A 484 -20.67 -8.61 31.13
C ILE A 484 -20.50 -10.05 31.66
N GLY A 485 -21.24 -10.99 31.08
CA GLY A 485 -21.22 -12.40 31.47
C GLY A 485 -22.18 -12.78 32.60
N SER A 486 -23.17 -11.94 32.92
CA SER A 486 -24.25 -12.27 33.86
C SER A 486 -25.66 -12.07 33.31
N THR A 487 -25.81 -11.48 32.12
CA THR A 487 -27.11 -11.02 31.60
C THR A 487 -27.22 -11.41 30.14
N PHE A 488 -28.28 -12.15 29.81
CA PHE A 488 -28.34 -12.92 28.57
C PHE A 488 -29.69 -12.86 27.87
N VAL A 489 -29.69 -13.08 26.56
CA VAL A 489 -30.90 -13.47 25.82
C VAL A 489 -31.09 -14.98 25.94
N GLY A 490 -32.21 -15.42 26.50
CA GLY A 490 -32.54 -16.82 26.69
C GLY A 490 -33.00 -17.53 25.41
N SER A 491 -33.17 -18.85 25.50
CA SER A 491 -33.50 -19.74 24.37
C SER A 491 -34.90 -19.57 23.78
N SER A 492 -35.77 -18.75 24.38
CA SER A 492 -37.06 -18.33 23.81
C SER A 492 -37.13 -16.81 23.55
N GLY A 493 -35.97 -16.17 23.40
CA GLY A 493 -35.84 -14.73 23.16
C GLY A 493 -36.17 -13.87 24.39
N GLN A 494 -36.25 -14.45 25.58
CA GLN A 494 -36.59 -13.76 26.83
C GLN A 494 -35.37 -13.09 27.48
N PHE A 495 -35.62 -12.08 28.32
CA PHE A 495 -34.59 -11.46 29.15
C PHE A 495 -34.18 -12.41 30.29
N VAL A 496 -32.87 -12.67 30.45
CA VAL A 496 -32.32 -13.45 31.56
C VAL A 496 -31.53 -12.49 32.47
N PRO A 497 -32.09 -12.08 33.63
CA PRO A 497 -31.43 -11.15 34.55
C PRO A 497 -30.24 -11.77 35.28
N PRO A 498 -29.33 -10.94 35.81
CA PRO A 498 -28.21 -11.40 36.63
C PRO A 498 -28.67 -11.98 37.97
N PRO A 499 -27.99 -13.01 38.52
CA PRO A 499 -28.30 -13.56 39.84
C PRO A 499 -28.25 -12.50 40.93
N SER A 500 -29.19 -12.52 41.87
CA SER A 500 -29.40 -11.47 42.88
C SER A 500 -28.17 -11.11 43.71
N PHE A 501 -27.29 -12.07 44.00
CA PHE A 501 -26.02 -11.82 44.70
C PHE A 501 -25.02 -11.01 43.85
N VAL A 502 -25.01 -11.21 42.52
CA VAL A 502 -24.21 -10.43 41.57
C VAL A 502 -24.76 -9.02 41.49
N SER A 503 -26.08 -8.86 41.30
CA SER A 503 -26.77 -7.56 41.26
C SER A 503 -26.49 -6.73 42.52
N THR A 504 -26.66 -7.34 43.70
CA THR A 504 -26.40 -6.69 45.00
C THR A 504 -24.93 -6.26 45.14
N SER A 505 -23.99 -7.10 44.68
CA SER A 505 -22.56 -6.80 44.73
C SER A 505 -22.16 -5.69 43.75
N PHE A 506 -22.71 -5.69 42.54
CA PHE A 506 -22.48 -4.68 41.52
C PHE A 506 -23.06 -3.32 41.94
N LEU A 507 -24.28 -3.29 42.50
CA LEU A 507 -24.89 -2.08 43.05
C LEU A 507 -24.11 -1.49 44.24
N SER A 508 -23.33 -2.30 44.96
CA SER A 508 -22.47 -1.79 46.03
C SER A 508 -21.41 -0.78 45.53
N LEU A 509 -21.08 -0.79 44.23
CA LEU A 509 -20.18 0.20 43.62
C LEU A 509 -20.70 1.64 43.76
N LYS A 510 -22.03 1.85 43.64
CA LYS A 510 -22.66 3.18 43.83
C LYS A 510 -22.52 3.72 45.25
N ARG A 511 -22.27 2.87 46.25
CA ARG A 511 -22.00 3.29 47.64
C ARG A 511 -20.61 3.92 47.80
N ARG A 512 -19.68 3.68 46.86
CA ARG A 512 -18.35 4.29 46.82
C ARG A 512 -18.33 5.54 45.95
N ASN A 513 -18.99 5.50 44.79
CA ASN A 513 -19.19 6.66 43.92
C ASN A 513 -20.65 6.70 43.42
N SER A 514 -21.46 7.63 43.93
CA SER A 514 -22.87 7.77 43.56
C SER A 514 -23.11 8.43 42.20
N ALA A 515 -22.09 9.04 41.59
CA ALA A 515 -22.15 9.55 40.22
C ALA A 515 -21.87 8.46 39.16
N LEU A 516 -21.37 7.30 39.58
CA LEU A 516 -20.99 6.19 38.72
C LEU A 516 -22.20 5.56 38.02
N LYS A 517 -22.12 5.42 36.70
CA LYS A 517 -23.17 4.77 35.89
C LYS A 517 -22.95 3.26 35.80
N LEU A 518 -23.95 2.49 36.21
CA LEU A 518 -23.91 1.02 36.19
C LEU A 518 -24.88 0.48 35.12
N LEU A 519 -24.33 -0.26 34.17
CA LEU A 519 -25.06 -0.90 33.08
C LEU A 519 -24.90 -2.42 33.15
N LEU A 520 -25.91 -3.16 32.68
CA LEU A 520 -25.79 -4.58 32.37
C LEU A 520 -25.46 -4.73 30.89
N CYS A 521 -24.52 -5.61 30.53
CA CYS A 521 -24.25 -5.97 29.15
C CYS A 521 -25.04 -7.23 28.78
N LEU A 522 -26.01 -7.07 27.89
CA LEU A 522 -26.79 -8.15 27.32
C LEU A 522 -25.97 -8.89 26.27
N THR A 523 -25.74 -10.19 26.49
CA THR A 523 -25.00 -11.07 25.57
C THR A 523 -25.83 -12.30 25.18
N GLY A 524 -25.36 -13.10 24.24
CA GLY A 524 -26.05 -14.34 23.85
C GLY A 524 -25.56 -14.91 22.52
N PRO A 525 -25.92 -16.17 22.20
CA PRO A 525 -25.68 -16.73 20.87
C PRO A 525 -26.65 -16.10 19.85
N ASN A 526 -26.22 -15.98 18.59
CA ASN A 526 -27.01 -15.31 17.54
C ASN A 526 -28.46 -15.82 17.39
N PRO A 527 -28.76 -17.14 17.47
CA PRO A 527 -30.14 -17.62 17.32
C PRO A 527 -31.08 -17.11 18.42
N ASN A 528 -30.58 -16.86 19.64
CA ASN A 528 -31.38 -16.29 20.71
C ASN A 528 -31.70 -14.82 20.42
N PHE A 529 -30.75 -14.05 19.88
CA PHE A 529 -30.98 -12.67 19.44
C PHE A 529 -31.94 -12.60 18.23
N SER A 530 -31.74 -13.43 17.20
CA SER A 530 -32.64 -13.51 16.04
C SER A 530 -34.06 -13.93 16.44
N LEU A 531 -34.20 -14.74 17.50
CA LEU A 531 -35.50 -15.13 18.08
C LEU A 531 -36.12 -13.99 18.92
N LEU A 532 -35.34 -13.29 19.74
CA LEU A 532 -35.76 -12.09 20.47
C LEU A 532 -36.35 -11.05 19.49
N VAL A 533 -35.72 -10.83 18.34
CA VAL A 533 -36.19 -9.86 17.35
C VAL A 533 -37.11 -10.45 16.26
N SER A 534 -37.64 -11.66 16.48
CA SER A 534 -38.44 -12.37 15.47
C SER A 534 -39.85 -11.81 15.27
N SER A 535 -40.52 -11.37 16.34
CA SER A 535 -41.85 -10.73 16.34
C SER A 535 -41.86 -9.46 17.19
N GLU A 536 -42.89 -8.61 17.08
CA GLU A 536 -43.01 -7.46 17.98
C GLU A 536 -43.36 -7.89 19.42
N GLU A 537 -44.06 -9.02 19.60
CA GLU A 537 -44.38 -9.60 20.92
C GLU A 537 -43.11 -10.05 21.69
N THR A 538 -42.15 -10.70 21.02
CA THR A 538 -40.90 -11.12 21.68
C THR A 538 -40.04 -9.92 22.08
N ILE A 539 -40.05 -8.86 21.26
CA ILE A 539 -39.39 -7.59 21.58
C ILE A 539 -40.10 -6.88 22.73
N GLU A 540 -41.42 -6.70 22.69
CA GLU A 540 -42.19 -5.96 23.71
C GLU A 540 -42.07 -6.60 25.10
N ARG A 541 -42.13 -7.93 25.18
CA ARG A 541 -41.88 -8.69 26.41
C ARG A 541 -40.49 -8.41 26.97
N PHE A 542 -39.45 -8.59 26.15
CA PHE A 542 -38.05 -8.32 26.56
C PHE A 542 -37.83 -6.87 26.98
N VAL A 543 -38.39 -5.91 26.24
CA VAL A 543 -38.30 -4.47 26.50
C VAL A 543 -38.97 -4.10 27.83
N THR A 544 -40.04 -4.80 28.20
CA THR A 544 -40.73 -4.65 29.49
C THR A 544 -39.95 -5.30 30.62
N ASP A 545 -39.64 -6.61 30.51
CA ASP A 545 -38.88 -7.38 31.50
C ASP A 545 -37.55 -6.69 31.88
N SER A 546 -36.83 -6.17 30.88
CA SER A 546 -35.56 -5.47 31.09
C SER A 546 -35.72 -4.06 31.67
N HIS A 547 -36.72 -3.28 31.24
CA HIS A 547 -36.99 -1.97 31.84
C HIS A 547 -37.32 -2.09 33.32
N ASP A 548 -38.22 -3.01 33.66
CA ASP A 548 -38.75 -3.13 35.01
C ASP A 548 -37.67 -3.68 35.95
N PHE A 549 -36.90 -4.69 35.53
CA PHE A 549 -35.72 -5.14 36.29
C PHE A 549 -34.68 -4.02 36.52
N LEU A 550 -34.32 -3.25 35.49
CA LEU A 550 -33.38 -2.12 35.63
C LEU A 550 -33.91 -1.06 36.61
N THR A 551 -35.22 -0.81 36.59
CA THR A 551 -35.87 0.19 37.44
C THR A 551 -35.97 -0.25 38.89
N GLU A 552 -36.34 -1.51 39.15
CA GLU A 552 -36.40 -2.10 40.49
C GLU A 552 -35.01 -2.19 41.17
N ASN A 553 -33.96 -2.41 40.37
CA ASN A 553 -32.58 -2.56 40.85
C ASN A 553 -31.79 -1.23 40.85
N GLU A 554 -32.42 -0.08 40.57
CA GLU A 554 -31.76 1.24 40.48
C GLU A 554 -30.53 1.29 39.54
N LEU A 555 -30.54 0.49 38.46
CA LEU A 555 -29.48 0.48 37.46
C LEU A 555 -29.65 1.65 36.47
N ASP A 556 -28.55 2.08 35.84
CA ASP A 556 -28.58 3.24 34.94
C ASP A 556 -28.88 2.89 33.49
N GLY A 557 -28.81 1.63 33.07
CA GLY A 557 -29.12 1.25 31.69
C GLY A 557 -28.67 -0.14 31.26
N MET A 558 -28.76 -0.38 29.96
CA MET A 558 -28.35 -1.61 29.27
C MET A 558 -27.34 -1.30 28.17
N ASP A 559 -26.30 -2.13 28.05
CA ASP A 559 -25.48 -2.25 26.86
C ASP A 559 -25.92 -3.50 26.07
N ILE A 560 -25.99 -3.40 24.74
CA ILE A 560 -26.41 -4.51 23.87
C ILE A 560 -25.19 -5.00 23.06
N ASP A 561 -24.77 -6.24 23.31
CA ASP A 561 -23.65 -6.90 22.62
C ASP A 561 -24.14 -8.13 21.84
N TRP A 562 -24.50 -7.90 20.58
CA TRP A 562 -24.89 -8.93 19.61
C TRP A 562 -23.73 -9.14 18.62
N GLU A 563 -23.10 -10.32 18.66
CA GLU A 563 -21.95 -10.71 17.82
C GLU A 563 -22.26 -11.73 16.69
N PHE A 564 -22.77 -11.36 15.51
CA PHE A 564 -23.22 -10.05 15.02
C PHE A 564 -24.44 -10.28 14.10
N PRO A 565 -25.40 -9.33 14.01
CA PRO A 565 -26.47 -9.41 13.03
C PRO A 565 -25.91 -9.67 11.62
N THR A 566 -26.58 -10.53 10.84
CA THR A 566 -26.28 -10.86 9.42
C THR A 566 -24.86 -11.36 9.08
N TRP A 567 -23.94 -11.56 10.03
CA TRP A 567 -22.54 -11.94 9.74
C TRP A 567 -22.20 -13.41 9.95
N SER A 568 -22.81 -14.08 10.93
CA SER A 568 -22.55 -15.48 11.25
C SER A 568 -23.45 -16.43 10.43
N ALA A 569 -23.03 -17.69 10.30
CA ALA A 569 -23.73 -18.68 9.47
C ALA A 569 -25.14 -19.07 9.99
N ASP A 570 -25.47 -18.70 11.22
CA ASP A 570 -26.75 -18.87 11.90
C ASP A 570 -27.63 -17.59 11.91
N ALA A 571 -27.08 -16.44 11.51
CA ALA A 571 -27.82 -15.17 11.48
C ALA A 571 -28.76 -15.06 10.27
N GLN A 572 -29.88 -14.37 10.44
CA GLN A 572 -30.91 -14.20 9.40
C GLN A 572 -30.70 -12.89 8.63
N PRO A 573 -30.96 -12.83 7.31
CA PRO A 573 -30.80 -11.61 6.51
C PRO A 573 -31.62 -10.40 7.00
N THR A 574 -32.71 -10.64 7.73
CA THR A 574 -33.60 -9.62 8.30
C THR A 574 -33.13 -9.08 9.67
N ASP A 575 -32.09 -9.67 10.27
CA ASP A 575 -31.63 -9.32 11.62
C ASP A 575 -31.12 -7.88 11.70
N LYS A 576 -30.53 -7.33 10.63
CA LYS A 576 -30.09 -5.92 10.54
C LYS A 576 -31.25 -4.95 10.82
N GLN A 577 -32.37 -5.12 10.12
CA GLN A 577 -33.55 -4.26 10.24
C GLN A 577 -34.32 -4.54 11.54
N ARG A 578 -34.38 -5.81 11.95
CA ARG A 578 -35.05 -6.23 13.20
C ARG A 578 -34.30 -5.72 14.44
N PHE A 579 -32.96 -5.65 14.39
CA PHE A 579 -32.15 -5.02 15.43
C PHE A 579 -32.46 -3.52 15.56
N SER A 580 -32.63 -2.80 14.45
CA SER A 580 -33.09 -1.40 14.46
C SER A 580 -34.46 -1.24 15.13
N THR A 581 -35.38 -2.20 14.95
CA THR A 581 -36.67 -2.23 15.65
C THR A 581 -36.53 -2.48 17.16
N LEU A 582 -35.65 -3.39 17.59
CA LEU A 582 -35.33 -3.60 19.01
C LEU A 582 -34.80 -2.31 19.66
N LEU A 583 -33.83 -1.63 19.03
CA LEU A 583 -33.27 -0.37 19.53
C LEU A 583 -34.34 0.74 19.60
N ARG A 584 -35.22 0.83 18.60
CA ARG A 584 -36.38 1.74 18.60
C ARG A 584 -37.31 1.49 19.79
N GLN A 585 -37.70 0.24 20.02
CA GLN A 585 -38.62 -0.11 21.13
C GLN A 585 -37.96 0.09 22.50
N LEU A 586 -36.71 -0.35 22.68
CA LEU A 586 -35.92 -0.11 23.90
C LEU A 586 -35.86 1.39 24.23
N ARG A 587 -35.45 2.24 23.27
CA ARG A 587 -35.43 3.70 23.47
C ARG A 587 -36.81 4.26 23.83
N SER A 588 -37.87 3.76 23.20
CA SER A 588 -39.24 4.22 23.48
C SER A 588 -39.70 3.90 24.91
N ARG A 589 -39.27 2.76 25.49
CA ARG A 589 -39.60 2.35 26.86
C ARG A 589 -38.67 2.94 27.91
N TYR A 590 -37.37 3.04 27.62
CA TYR A 590 -36.31 3.53 28.52
C TYR A 590 -36.26 5.07 28.59
N GLY A 591 -36.73 5.74 27.52
CA GLY A 591 -36.81 7.19 27.41
C GLY A 591 -35.44 7.86 27.51
N LYS A 592 -35.33 8.82 28.43
CA LYS A 592 -34.09 9.54 28.79
C LYS A 592 -33.58 9.21 30.21
N LYS A 593 -34.21 8.27 30.92
CA LYS A 593 -33.85 7.92 32.30
C LYS A 593 -32.84 6.78 32.33
N LEU A 594 -33.09 5.73 31.55
CA LEU A 594 -32.19 4.61 31.38
C LEU A 594 -31.35 4.81 30.12
N LEU A 595 -30.06 4.56 30.23
CA LEU A 595 -29.10 4.55 29.14
C LEU A 595 -29.33 3.31 28.27
N LEU A 596 -29.16 3.48 26.96
CA LEU A 596 -29.05 2.39 26.00
C LEU A 596 -27.75 2.58 25.21
N THR A 597 -26.79 1.70 25.44
CA THR A 597 -25.52 1.65 24.69
C THR A 597 -25.45 0.38 23.86
N VAL A 598 -24.57 0.35 22.86
CA VAL A 598 -24.46 -0.78 21.93
C VAL A 598 -23.00 -1.09 21.63
N ALA A 599 -22.56 -2.32 21.87
CA ALA A 599 -21.28 -2.83 21.41
C ALA A 599 -21.35 -3.18 19.91
N VAL A 600 -20.40 -2.67 19.13
CA VAL A 600 -20.40 -2.81 17.67
C VAL A 600 -19.02 -3.20 17.13
N SER A 601 -19.00 -4.03 16.09
CA SER A 601 -17.76 -4.58 15.53
C SER A 601 -16.77 -3.51 15.02
N GLY A 602 -15.49 -3.70 15.30
CA GLY A 602 -14.41 -2.94 14.67
C GLY A 602 -14.30 -3.19 13.15
N PRO A 603 -14.17 -4.44 12.67
CA PRO A 603 -13.91 -4.72 11.25
C PRO A 603 -14.92 -4.10 10.26
N PRO A 604 -14.49 -3.18 9.36
CA PRO A 604 -15.36 -2.46 8.42
C PRO A 604 -16.18 -3.31 7.44
N THR A 605 -15.83 -4.58 7.27
CA THR A 605 -16.62 -5.57 6.52
C THR A 605 -17.88 -5.98 7.28
N ILE A 606 -17.73 -6.26 8.58
CA ILE A 606 -18.84 -6.61 9.47
C ILE A 606 -19.73 -5.38 9.66
N THR A 607 -19.14 -4.21 9.96
CA THR A 607 -19.86 -2.95 10.21
C THR A 607 -20.94 -2.65 9.17
N LYS A 608 -20.60 -2.77 7.87
CA LYS A 608 -21.49 -2.42 6.74
C LYS A 608 -22.65 -3.39 6.58
N LEU A 609 -22.44 -4.67 6.91
CA LEU A 609 -23.45 -5.72 6.80
C LEU A 609 -24.34 -5.73 8.05
N ALA A 610 -23.75 -5.78 9.24
CA ALA A 610 -24.45 -6.00 10.50
C ALA A 610 -25.34 -4.83 10.94
N TYR A 611 -24.92 -3.58 10.73
CA TYR A 611 -25.59 -2.44 11.39
C TYR A 611 -26.24 -1.46 10.41
N ASP A 612 -27.42 -0.99 10.80
CA ASP A 612 -27.94 0.30 10.38
C ASP A 612 -27.35 1.37 11.32
N VAL A 613 -26.47 2.20 10.78
CA VAL A 613 -25.76 3.22 11.56
C VAL A 613 -26.65 4.44 11.84
N GLU A 614 -27.68 4.69 11.04
CA GLU A 614 -28.65 5.74 11.32
C GLU A 614 -29.55 5.33 12.50
N ALA A 615 -29.94 4.06 12.58
CA ALA A 615 -30.65 3.53 13.75
C ALA A 615 -29.79 3.58 15.04
N LEU A 616 -28.48 3.27 14.95
CA LEU A 616 -27.55 3.43 16.07
C LEU A 616 -27.47 4.90 16.53
N GLU A 617 -27.22 5.83 15.60
CA GLU A 617 -27.17 7.27 15.91
C GLU A 617 -28.51 7.78 16.47
N ARG A 618 -29.65 7.32 15.96
CA ARG A 618 -30.97 7.78 16.40
C ARG A 618 -31.37 7.25 17.78
N TYR A 619 -31.02 6.00 18.12
CA TYR A 619 -31.58 5.31 19.29
C TYR A 619 -30.58 5.03 20.44
N ALA A 620 -29.27 4.95 20.19
CA ALA A 620 -28.28 4.78 21.26
C ALA A 620 -27.90 6.11 21.92
N ASP A 621 -27.52 6.08 23.20
CA ASP A 621 -26.83 7.19 23.87
C ASP A 621 -25.34 7.19 23.53
N LEU A 622 -24.73 6.00 23.53
CA LEU A 622 -23.32 5.77 23.20
C LEU A 622 -23.16 4.49 22.36
N VAL A 623 -22.19 4.49 21.45
CA VAL A 623 -21.88 3.35 20.57
C VAL A 623 -20.42 2.94 20.77
N ASN A 624 -20.24 1.70 21.20
CA ASN A 624 -18.99 1.17 21.72
C ASN A 624 -18.25 0.39 20.61
N VAL A 625 -17.41 1.09 19.85
CA VAL A 625 -16.72 0.49 18.69
C VAL A 625 -15.59 -0.42 19.16
N MET A 626 -15.76 -1.72 18.99
CA MET A 626 -14.83 -2.78 19.39
C MET A 626 -13.62 -2.81 18.47
N ASN A 627 -12.71 -1.84 18.63
CA ASN A 627 -11.46 -1.67 17.87
C ASN A 627 -10.37 -2.68 18.29
N TYR A 628 -10.75 -3.94 18.36
CA TYR A 628 -9.94 -5.12 18.65
C TYR A 628 -10.49 -6.31 17.84
N ASP A 629 -9.94 -7.51 18.02
CA ASP A 629 -10.35 -8.73 17.33
C ASP A 629 -10.27 -8.66 15.77
N PHE A 630 -9.48 -7.72 15.23
CA PHE A 630 -9.27 -7.56 13.79
C PHE A 630 -8.58 -8.77 13.14
N HIS A 631 -7.74 -9.46 13.91
CA HIS A 631 -7.06 -10.69 13.49
C HIS A 631 -7.36 -11.78 14.52
N ILE A 632 -7.93 -12.88 14.03
CA ILE A 632 -8.25 -14.10 14.78
C ILE A 632 -7.75 -15.27 13.95
N PHE A 633 -7.22 -16.32 14.61
CA PHE A 633 -6.82 -17.54 13.90
C PHE A 633 -8.03 -18.22 13.25
N SER A 634 -7.90 -18.59 11.97
CA SER A 634 -8.86 -19.41 11.25
C SER A 634 -8.12 -20.38 10.33
N PRO A 635 -8.57 -21.63 10.14
CA PRO A 635 -8.00 -22.54 9.14
C PRO A 635 -7.98 -21.96 7.71
N LYS A 636 -8.91 -21.04 7.39
CA LYS A 636 -8.97 -20.35 6.09
C LYS A 636 -8.04 -19.13 6.01
N LEU A 637 -7.62 -18.56 7.15
CA LEU A 637 -6.69 -17.45 7.27
C LEU A 637 -5.66 -17.74 8.39
N PRO A 638 -4.77 -18.72 8.19
CA PRO A 638 -3.91 -19.26 9.25
C PRO A 638 -2.67 -18.39 9.49
N PHE A 639 -2.86 -17.10 9.78
CA PHE A 639 -1.80 -16.10 9.89
C PHE A 639 -1.87 -15.34 11.21
N VAL A 640 -0.70 -15.01 11.80
CA VAL A 640 -0.64 -14.15 12.99
C VAL A 640 -0.86 -12.68 12.62
N GLY A 641 -1.65 -11.97 13.40
CA GLY A 641 -1.91 -10.54 13.22
C GLY A 641 -2.09 -9.83 14.56
N PHE A 642 -2.05 -8.50 14.55
CA PHE A 642 -2.31 -7.74 15.77
C PHE A 642 -3.79 -7.81 16.15
N ASN A 643 -4.07 -7.91 17.45
CA ASN A 643 -5.44 -7.88 18.00
C ASN A 643 -6.12 -6.53 17.67
N ALA A 644 -5.44 -5.42 17.97
CA ALA A 644 -5.95 -4.05 17.82
C ALA A 644 -4.96 -3.12 17.09
N PRO A 645 -4.59 -3.37 15.82
CA PRO A 645 -3.72 -2.47 15.08
C PRO A 645 -4.42 -1.12 14.86
N LEU A 646 -3.77 -0.04 15.27
CA LEU A 646 -4.27 1.32 15.08
C LEU A 646 -4.36 1.69 13.59
N ARG A 647 -3.35 1.33 12.79
CA ARG A 647 -3.29 1.57 11.35
C ARG A 647 -2.77 0.37 10.56
N HIS A 648 -3.15 0.32 9.29
CA HIS A 648 -2.70 -0.66 8.32
C HIS A 648 -1.19 -0.65 8.06
N PHE A 649 -0.63 -1.76 7.60
CA PHE A 649 0.74 -1.91 7.11
C PHE A 649 0.83 -1.53 5.61
N ARG A 650 2.01 -1.10 5.15
CA ARG A 650 2.24 -0.79 3.71
C ARG A 650 2.03 -1.97 2.75
N ALA A 651 2.07 -3.21 3.25
CA ALA A 651 1.88 -4.42 2.46
C ALA A 651 0.44 -4.97 2.50
N GLU A 652 -0.43 -4.41 3.35
CA GLU A 652 -1.84 -4.78 3.39
C GLU A 652 -2.58 -4.01 2.29
N MET A 653 -3.13 -4.74 1.33
CA MET A 653 -3.92 -4.18 0.22
C MET A 653 -5.41 -4.51 0.39
N SER A 654 -6.27 -3.72 -0.24
CA SER A 654 -7.72 -3.94 -0.33
C SER A 654 -8.34 -4.19 1.06
N VAL A 655 -9.12 -5.27 1.23
CA VAL A 655 -9.87 -5.57 2.46
C VAL A 655 -8.97 -5.75 3.68
N LEU A 656 -7.76 -6.31 3.53
CA LEU A 656 -6.81 -6.46 4.64
C LEU A 656 -6.33 -5.10 5.16
N GLY A 657 -6.17 -4.11 4.27
CA GLY A 657 -5.83 -2.73 4.63
C GLY A 657 -6.92 -1.99 5.41
N LEU A 658 -8.10 -2.60 5.59
CA LEU A 658 -9.20 -2.08 6.42
C LEU A 658 -9.28 -2.72 7.81
N MET A 659 -8.44 -3.72 8.13
CA MET A 659 -8.49 -4.45 9.42
C MET A 659 -7.70 -3.73 10.52
N ASN A 660 -8.09 -2.49 10.81
CA ASN A 660 -7.45 -1.59 11.78
C ASN A 660 -8.38 -0.48 12.27
N SER A 661 -8.11 0.05 13.47
CA SER A 661 -8.98 1.01 14.15
C SER A 661 -9.20 2.31 13.38
N GLU A 662 -8.19 2.82 12.66
CA GLU A 662 -8.32 4.03 11.84
C GLU A 662 -9.36 3.84 10.72
N ALA A 663 -9.33 2.71 10.02
CA ALA A 663 -10.33 2.36 9.01
C ALA A 663 -11.73 2.11 9.60
N SER A 664 -11.83 1.57 10.81
CA SER A 664 -13.09 1.38 11.54
C SER A 664 -13.76 2.71 11.89
N MET A 665 -13.04 3.61 12.56
CA MET A 665 -13.57 4.90 12.97
C MET A 665 -13.96 5.75 11.76
N ALA A 666 -13.14 5.74 10.70
CA ALA A 666 -13.47 6.39 9.43
C ALA A 666 -14.71 5.78 8.75
N THR A 667 -14.94 4.47 8.90
CA THR A 667 -16.15 3.80 8.36
C THR A 667 -17.41 4.22 9.13
N TYR A 668 -17.39 4.24 10.47
CA TYR A 668 -18.54 4.69 11.26
C TYR A 668 -18.88 6.16 11.02
N ALA A 669 -17.88 7.05 11.00
CA ALA A 669 -18.08 8.46 10.67
C ALA A 669 -18.64 8.66 9.25
N LYS A 670 -18.15 7.91 8.25
CA LYS A 670 -18.68 7.95 6.87
C LYS A 670 -20.11 7.41 6.76
N LEU A 671 -20.53 6.53 7.67
CA LEU A 671 -21.90 6.00 7.75
C LEU A 671 -22.84 6.86 8.64
N GLY A 672 -22.36 8.00 9.14
CA GLY A 672 -23.18 8.99 9.84
C GLY A 672 -23.18 8.91 11.37
N LEU A 673 -22.37 8.04 11.99
CA LEU A 673 -22.26 8.01 13.45
C LEU A 673 -21.55 9.25 13.98
N SER A 674 -22.14 9.92 14.96
CA SER A 674 -21.58 11.14 15.55
C SER A 674 -20.42 10.86 16.50
N ALA A 675 -19.38 11.71 16.43
CA ALA A 675 -18.22 11.58 17.30
C ALA A 675 -18.60 11.67 18.79
N ASN A 676 -19.53 12.58 19.14
CA ASN A 676 -20.03 12.78 20.50
C ASN A 676 -20.96 11.66 21.03
N LYS A 677 -21.21 10.59 20.26
CA LYS A 677 -21.76 9.32 20.77
C LYS A 677 -20.78 8.15 20.69
N THR A 678 -19.71 8.27 19.91
CA THR A 678 -18.80 7.14 19.67
C THR A 678 -17.83 6.99 20.85
N LEU A 679 -17.69 5.76 21.37
CA LEU A 679 -16.56 5.37 22.23
C LEU A 679 -15.56 4.53 21.44
N PHE A 680 -14.28 4.89 21.53
CA PHE A 680 -13.19 4.11 20.95
C PHE A 680 -12.82 2.96 21.89
N GLY A 681 -13.09 1.71 21.50
CA GLY A 681 -12.72 0.53 22.26
C GLY A 681 -11.20 0.28 22.29
N VAL A 682 -10.68 -0.20 23.41
CA VAL A 682 -9.31 -0.73 23.52
C VAL A 682 -9.28 -2.02 24.34
N PRO A 683 -8.49 -3.03 23.92
CA PRO A 683 -8.35 -4.26 24.66
C PRO A 683 -7.26 -4.12 25.75
N THR A 684 -7.45 -4.79 26.88
CA THR A 684 -6.42 -5.04 27.91
C THR A 684 -5.82 -6.44 27.81
N TYR A 685 -6.54 -7.36 27.16
CA TYR A 685 -6.14 -8.75 26.96
C TYR A 685 -5.21 -8.94 25.74
N ALA A 686 -4.56 -10.09 25.72
CA ALA A 686 -3.75 -10.60 24.64
C ALA A 686 -4.50 -11.68 23.84
N ARG A 687 -4.18 -11.78 22.53
CA ARG A 687 -4.55 -12.94 21.70
C ARG A 687 -3.32 -13.74 21.32
N GLY A 688 -3.40 -15.05 21.50
CA GLY A 688 -2.29 -15.97 21.29
C GLY A 688 -2.42 -16.85 20.05
N TYR A 689 -1.27 -17.14 19.46
CA TYR A 689 -1.13 -18.00 18.28
C TYR A 689 0.06 -18.93 18.48
N ARG A 690 -0.05 -20.15 17.96
CA ARG A 690 1.07 -21.08 17.82
C ARG A 690 1.60 -21.02 16.39
N LEU A 691 2.81 -20.48 16.21
CA LEU A 691 3.46 -20.38 14.89
C LEU A 691 3.72 -21.76 14.28
N LEU A 692 3.69 -21.85 12.95
CA LEU A 692 4.19 -23.01 12.22
C LEU A 692 5.69 -23.24 12.53
N THR A 693 6.48 -22.16 12.53
CA THR A 693 7.91 -22.19 12.86
C THR A 693 8.34 -20.89 13.55
N ARG A 694 9.17 -21.00 14.60
CA ARG A 694 9.64 -19.84 15.40
C ARG A 694 10.44 -18.80 14.60
N PHE A 695 10.94 -19.17 13.42
CA PHE A 695 11.73 -18.29 12.56
C PHE A 695 10.86 -17.33 11.74
N LEU A 696 9.60 -17.71 11.45
CA LEU A 696 8.61 -16.86 10.82
C LEU A 696 7.69 -16.31 11.92
N HIS A 697 8.08 -15.15 12.46
CA HIS A 697 7.46 -14.55 13.66
C HIS A 697 6.96 -13.11 13.43
N ARG A 698 6.99 -12.62 12.19
CA ARG A 698 6.46 -11.29 11.82
C ARG A 698 4.93 -11.37 11.68
N PRO A 699 4.18 -10.27 11.80
CA PRO A 699 2.80 -10.22 11.34
C PRO A 699 2.67 -10.80 9.92
N PHE A 700 1.58 -11.52 9.67
CA PHE A 700 1.32 -12.38 8.50
C PHE A 700 2.22 -13.62 8.35
N SER A 701 2.92 -14.04 9.40
CA SER A 701 3.58 -15.36 9.43
C SER A 701 2.56 -16.49 9.67
N PRO A 702 2.75 -17.70 9.11
CA PRO A 702 1.82 -18.82 9.30
C PRO A 702 1.73 -19.32 10.76
N ALA A 703 0.51 -19.54 11.21
CA ALA A 703 0.14 -20.18 12.47
C ALA A 703 -0.54 -21.53 12.22
N VAL A 704 -0.55 -22.40 13.23
CA VAL A 704 -1.18 -23.74 13.18
C VAL A 704 -2.33 -23.91 14.18
N ALA A 705 -2.47 -22.99 15.13
CA ALA A 705 -3.57 -22.92 16.10
C ALA A 705 -3.58 -21.55 16.80
N THR A 706 -4.69 -21.24 17.47
CA THR A 706 -4.73 -20.29 18.59
C THR A 706 -3.89 -20.83 19.77
N ASP A 707 -3.42 -19.96 20.66
CA ASP A 707 -2.63 -20.33 21.85
C ASP A 707 -2.90 -19.36 23.02
N ASP A 708 -4.14 -19.35 23.51
CA ASP A 708 -4.63 -18.43 24.53
C ASP A 708 -4.24 -18.85 25.97
N ARG A 709 -3.08 -19.49 26.16
CA ARG A 709 -2.51 -19.82 27.49
C ARG A 709 -2.21 -18.59 28.36
N PHE A 710 -2.10 -17.41 27.74
CA PHE A 710 -1.63 -16.16 28.37
C PHE A 710 -2.43 -14.95 27.87
N THR A 711 -3.68 -14.82 28.29
CA THR A 711 -4.60 -13.75 27.85
C THR A 711 -4.56 -12.48 28.71
N ASN A 712 -4.39 -12.58 30.04
CA ASN A 712 -4.35 -11.39 30.90
C ASN A 712 -2.97 -10.70 30.87
N TYR A 713 -2.97 -9.38 31.12
CA TYR A 713 -1.77 -8.55 31.04
C TYR A 713 -0.70 -8.94 32.07
N ALA A 714 -1.09 -9.31 33.29
CA ALA A 714 -0.15 -9.75 34.34
C ALA A 714 0.70 -10.93 33.89
N ALA A 715 0.10 -11.96 33.28
CA ALA A 715 0.80 -13.13 32.77
C ALA A 715 1.76 -12.77 31.61
N VAL A 716 1.32 -11.97 30.65
CA VAL A 716 2.17 -11.49 29.54
C VAL A 716 3.34 -10.64 30.05
N CYS A 717 3.12 -9.85 31.08
CA CYS A 717 4.12 -9.03 31.76
C CYS A 717 5.20 -9.87 32.46
N GLN A 718 4.90 -11.09 32.95
CA GLN A 718 5.94 -12.02 33.41
C GLN A 718 6.66 -12.69 32.24
N LEU A 719 6.00 -12.95 31.11
CA LEU A 719 6.66 -13.47 29.89
C LEU A 719 7.62 -12.45 29.28
N GLU A 720 7.34 -11.15 29.34
CA GLU A 720 8.27 -10.09 28.93
C GLU A 720 9.60 -10.13 29.72
N LYS A 721 9.55 -10.49 31.01
CA LYS A 721 10.72 -10.61 31.89
C LYS A 721 11.53 -11.89 31.59
N ASN A 722 10.96 -12.85 30.85
CA ASN A 722 11.57 -14.15 30.58
C ASN A 722 12.42 -14.14 29.29
N ARG A 723 13.74 -14.38 29.43
CA ARG A 723 14.74 -14.37 28.35
C ARG A 723 14.49 -15.36 27.19
N ASN A 724 13.51 -16.27 27.29
CA ASN A 724 13.11 -17.15 26.20
C ASN A 724 12.14 -16.50 25.20
N TYR A 725 11.58 -15.34 25.53
CA TYR A 725 10.66 -14.58 24.69
C TYR A 725 11.31 -13.27 24.20
N GLN A 726 10.87 -12.78 23.04
CA GLN A 726 11.34 -11.52 22.45
C GLN A 726 10.18 -10.59 22.14
N LYS A 727 10.23 -9.37 22.69
CA LYS A 727 9.28 -8.29 22.39
C LYS A 727 9.66 -7.56 21.12
N ARG A 728 8.67 -7.24 20.29
CA ARG A 728 8.81 -6.40 19.09
C ARG A 728 7.71 -5.33 19.13
N TRP A 729 8.01 -4.17 18.58
CA TRP A 729 7.11 -3.01 18.52
C TRP A 729 6.84 -2.64 17.07
N ASN A 730 5.60 -2.27 16.74
CA ASN A 730 5.24 -1.73 15.43
C ASN A 730 4.60 -0.33 15.61
N SER A 731 5.18 0.69 14.97
CA SER A 731 4.76 2.09 15.08
C SER A 731 3.48 2.44 14.31
N ARG A 732 3.09 1.67 13.28
CA ARG A 732 1.85 1.90 12.52
C ARG A 732 0.65 1.23 13.19
N ALA A 733 0.80 -0.04 13.56
CA ALA A 733 -0.18 -0.73 14.40
C ALA A 733 -0.27 -0.14 15.81
N ALA A 734 0.75 0.63 16.23
CA ALA A 734 0.90 1.16 17.59
C ALA A 734 0.77 0.09 18.70
N SER A 735 1.11 -1.17 18.39
CA SER A 735 1.03 -2.31 19.32
C SER A 735 2.34 -3.10 19.35
N PRO A 736 2.68 -3.73 20.48
CA PRO A 736 3.72 -4.74 20.58
C PRO A 736 3.22 -6.14 20.17
N TYR A 737 4.16 -7.02 19.89
CA TYR A 737 3.94 -8.47 19.97
C TYR A 737 5.11 -9.16 20.69
N LEU A 738 4.84 -10.32 21.26
CA LEU A 738 5.82 -11.20 21.91
C LEU A 738 5.92 -12.50 21.11
N TYR A 739 7.10 -13.11 21.02
CA TYR A 739 7.24 -14.46 20.45
C TYR A 739 8.32 -15.28 21.16
N GLY A 740 8.14 -16.59 21.24
CA GLY A 740 8.95 -17.51 22.04
C GLY A 740 9.62 -18.65 21.27
N LYS A 741 10.57 -19.32 21.94
CA LYS A 741 11.22 -20.55 21.42
C LYS A 741 10.24 -21.73 21.29
N ASP A 742 9.16 -21.72 22.08
CA ASP A 742 8.03 -22.66 22.11
C ASP A 742 7.04 -22.48 20.94
N LYS A 743 7.32 -21.54 20.02
CA LYS A 743 6.44 -21.10 18.92
C LYS A 743 5.22 -20.28 19.36
N LEU A 744 5.09 -19.90 20.64
CA LEU A 744 4.07 -18.94 21.07
C LEU A 744 4.30 -17.59 20.38
N TRP A 745 3.22 -16.94 19.98
CA TRP A 745 3.18 -15.56 19.50
C TRP A 745 1.96 -14.86 20.10
N LEU A 746 2.16 -13.72 20.75
CA LEU A 746 1.11 -12.96 21.43
C LEU A 746 1.03 -11.53 20.87
N SER A 747 -0.17 -11.09 20.45
CA SER A 747 -0.48 -9.66 20.33
C SER A 747 -1.17 -9.20 21.61
N TYR A 748 -0.75 -8.08 22.18
CA TYR A 748 -1.24 -7.57 23.45
C TYR A 748 -1.04 -6.06 23.53
N GLU A 749 -1.59 -5.42 24.58
CA GLU A 749 -1.47 -3.98 24.78
C GLU A 749 -0.58 -3.61 25.98
N THR A 750 -0.15 -2.36 26.01
CA THR A 750 0.78 -1.79 26.99
C THR A 750 0.41 -0.34 27.25
N MET A 751 0.91 0.22 28.35
CA MET A 751 0.79 1.66 28.65
C MET A 751 1.08 2.54 27.42
N ARG A 752 2.19 2.26 26.71
CA ARG A 752 2.58 2.99 25.48
C ARG A 752 1.55 2.90 24.35
N SER A 753 1.06 1.70 24.05
CA SER A 753 0.14 1.48 22.92
C SER A 753 -1.23 2.10 23.19
N LEU A 754 -1.74 1.92 24.41
CA LEU A 754 -2.98 2.53 24.86
C LEU A 754 -2.89 4.05 24.87
N SER A 755 -1.81 4.64 25.39
CA SER A 755 -1.59 6.09 25.33
C SER A 755 -1.59 6.64 23.90
N GLN A 756 -1.02 5.92 22.93
CA GLN A 756 -1.07 6.34 21.52
C GLN A 756 -2.49 6.21 20.93
N LYS A 757 -3.24 5.17 21.27
CA LYS A 757 -4.63 4.97 20.82
C LYS A 757 -5.60 5.99 21.43
N VAL A 758 -5.43 6.32 22.71
CA VAL A 758 -6.21 7.37 23.40
C VAL A 758 -5.90 8.76 22.80
N ARG A 759 -4.63 9.05 22.48
CA ARG A 759 -4.26 10.28 21.73
C ARG A 759 -4.93 10.33 20.35
N PHE A 760 -4.96 9.22 19.61
CA PHE A 760 -5.65 9.14 18.31
C PHE A 760 -7.17 9.33 18.45
N ALA A 761 -7.83 8.62 19.37
CA ALA A 761 -9.25 8.80 19.66
C ALA A 761 -9.58 10.26 19.99
N ARG A 762 -8.73 10.95 20.77
CA ARG A 762 -8.90 12.38 21.07
C ARG A 762 -8.79 13.26 19.82
N SER A 763 -7.90 12.94 18.88
CA SER A 763 -7.79 13.66 17.60
C SER A 763 -9.00 13.49 16.68
N LEU A 764 -9.80 12.43 16.88
CA LEU A 764 -11.09 12.23 16.21
C LEU A 764 -12.26 12.97 16.90
N GLY A 765 -12.03 13.61 18.05
CA GLY A 765 -13.07 14.33 18.80
C GLY A 765 -14.18 13.43 19.39
N VAL A 766 -13.93 12.13 19.58
CA VAL A 766 -14.95 11.19 20.04
C VAL A 766 -15.28 11.35 21.53
N ALA A 767 -16.47 10.94 21.95
CA ALA A 767 -17.00 11.14 23.30
C ALA A 767 -16.12 10.52 24.40
N GLY A 768 -15.44 9.41 24.10
CA GLY A 768 -14.69 8.69 25.12
C GLY A 768 -13.96 7.44 24.66
N ILE A 769 -13.48 6.72 25.65
CA ILE A 769 -12.83 5.42 25.53
C ILE A 769 -13.73 4.35 26.13
N MET A 770 -13.79 3.19 25.49
CA MET A 770 -14.35 1.95 26.02
C MET A 770 -13.19 0.97 26.30
N VAL A 771 -13.22 0.25 27.41
CA VAL A 771 -12.14 -0.67 27.82
C VAL A 771 -12.68 -2.08 28.03
N TYR A 772 -12.11 -3.06 27.31
CA TYR A 772 -12.48 -4.47 27.37
C TYR A 772 -11.27 -5.36 27.73
N ASP A 773 -11.19 -5.99 28.91
CA ASP A 773 -11.98 -5.78 30.12
C ASP A 773 -11.05 -5.48 31.31
N ILE A 774 -11.59 -4.92 32.40
CA ILE A 774 -10.76 -4.54 33.55
C ILE A 774 -10.21 -5.74 34.35
N GLY A 775 -10.82 -6.93 34.22
CA GLY A 775 -10.33 -8.16 34.85
C GLY A 775 -9.06 -8.71 34.16
N SER A 776 -8.85 -8.35 32.90
CA SER A 776 -7.69 -8.74 32.09
C SER A 776 -6.49 -7.81 32.24
N ASP A 777 -6.61 -6.67 32.94
CA ASP A 777 -5.49 -5.81 33.36
C ASP A 777 -4.75 -6.45 34.57
N ASP A 778 -3.64 -5.89 35.02
CA ASP A 778 -2.93 -6.34 36.23
C ASP A 778 -3.65 -5.87 37.51
N VAL A 779 -4.69 -6.62 37.91
CA VAL A 779 -5.50 -6.40 39.13
C VAL A 779 -4.72 -6.66 40.43
N GLY A 780 -3.57 -7.34 40.35
CA GLY A 780 -2.72 -7.68 41.48
C GLY A 780 -1.61 -6.67 41.76
N GLY A 781 -1.13 -5.96 40.73
CA GLY A 781 0.14 -5.22 40.73
C GLY A 781 1.36 -6.12 40.50
N GLU A 782 1.18 -7.34 39.97
CA GLU A 782 2.20 -8.36 39.74
C GLU A 782 3.29 -7.94 38.76
N CYS A 783 3.01 -6.97 37.88
CA CYS A 783 4.02 -6.33 37.05
C CYS A 783 5.09 -5.62 37.88
N GLY A 784 4.73 -5.09 39.05
CA GLY A 784 5.52 -4.10 39.80
C GLY A 784 5.18 -2.64 39.47
N LEU A 785 4.02 -2.40 38.83
CA LEU A 785 3.56 -1.06 38.40
C LEU A 785 2.39 -0.50 39.23
N GLY A 786 1.98 -1.21 40.30
CA GLY A 786 0.70 -0.99 40.97
C GLY A 786 -0.49 -1.60 40.21
N PRO A 787 -1.69 -1.64 40.81
CA PRO A 787 -2.86 -2.27 40.20
C PRO A 787 -3.44 -1.43 39.04
N PHE A 788 -4.05 -2.11 38.08
CA PHE A 788 -4.67 -1.55 36.87
C PHE A 788 -3.76 -0.60 36.05
N PRO A 789 -2.50 -0.99 35.72
CA PRO A 789 -1.56 -0.12 35.02
C PRO A 789 -2.01 0.27 33.61
N LEU A 790 -2.75 -0.59 32.89
CA LEU A 790 -3.27 -0.26 31.57
C LEU A 790 -4.39 0.79 31.67
N LEU A 791 -5.36 0.60 32.57
CA LEU A 791 -6.44 1.55 32.79
C LEU A 791 -5.93 2.90 33.33
N ASN A 792 -4.95 2.89 34.23
CA ASN A 792 -4.29 4.12 34.70
C ASN A 792 -3.55 4.85 33.57
N SER A 793 -2.93 4.13 32.63
CA SER A 793 -2.31 4.75 31.45
C SER A 793 -3.34 5.39 30.51
N ILE A 794 -4.51 4.75 30.34
CA ILE A 794 -5.65 5.32 29.61
C ILE A 794 -6.10 6.62 30.29
N LEU A 795 -6.40 6.59 31.59
CA LEU A 795 -6.87 7.74 32.37
C LEU A 795 -5.88 8.92 32.37
N ASN A 796 -4.57 8.64 32.50
CA ASN A 796 -3.56 9.69 32.42
C ASN A 796 -3.51 10.31 31.00
N SER A 797 -3.78 9.51 29.96
CA SER A 797 -3.82 9.96 28.57
C SER A 797 -5.10 10.71 28.19
N THR A 798 -6.23 10.47 28.89
CA THR A 798 -7.44 11.30 28.74
C THR A 798 -7.27 12.66 29.42
N LYS A 799 -6.58 12.72 30.57
CA LYS A 799 -6.34 13.94 31.35
C LYS A 799 -5.22 14.84 30.83
N THR A 800 -4.18 14.29 30.19
CA THR A 800 -2.98 15.09 29.82
C THR A 800 -3.10 15.80 28.47
N GLY A 801 -3.22 17.13 28.53
CA GLY A 801 -2.91 18.05 27.43
C GLY A 801 -1.41 18.33 27.26
N GLN A 802 -0.53 17.57 27.93
CA GLN A 802 0.92 17.75 27.90
C GLN A 802 1.64 16.64 27.13
N ILE A 803 2.78 17.00 26.55
CA ILE A 803 3.56 16.20 25.61
C ILE A 803 4.48 15.21 26.37
N LEU A 804 4.62 14.01 25.82
CA LEU A 804 5.67 13.00 26.06
C LEU A 804 6.08 12.44 24.70
#